data_AF-A0A953GHD9-F1
#
_entry.id   AF-A0A953GHD9-F1
#
_cell.length_a   1.000
_cell.length_b   1.000
_cell.length_c   1.000
_cell.angle_alpha   90.00
_cell.angle_beta   90.00
_cell.angle_gamma   90.00
#
_symmetry.space_group_name_H-M   'P 1'
#
loop_
_entity.id
_entity.type
_entity.pdbx_description
1 polymer ?
#
loop_
_entity_poly.entity_id
_entity_poly.type
_entity_poly.pdbx_seq_one_letter_code
_entity_poly.pdbx_strand_id
1 'polypeptide(L)'
;MATQIRYFGIRHHGAGSARRLKNALGEFKPDLIAMEIPAESVPLIRQLQSVTHQCPVAFVYYNPDNIRETTYYPLAEYSPEYQAIVYAGEHQIAIHPLDIPAGLKTWHSDLEKSETGGLSADQHRMINDPIAYLARRSGYEDSERWWESYFESWHDALDLFDVITELMQQLRLQSAGLDDRETIIREHYMRKELDLCIQKKPQRLAVICGAWHVPALIPDSGVPVPPMNIDLLSAKKMKTGIIPWTNRRLALNASYTAGIVAPQWSECMFENHSNAVNLWLTRAARMMREYGFDVNTAELIDTARLATELALLRELPTPGIMELQDACITILGKGDASRISLIMNELLIGQRTGSIEISASTLSLVTEFKQQLKAFRLNKYWMENSPEMLQLDLRKEKHLLISRFLHQSTLLQLLWCEEESVSAQALGNFHENWRFQWEPDCEIRLTEAAIEGSDIQTAILKISERLWTETKDLLALGHWINHGLKADMPELWNLISTRLHDLSVSDNSLIDLAELIRPLVSSISYGNIHQMDVAQLEKILDDIIPHIILEFPSQSAQIKSDEAQKLLRCMDLIQSFFYHFSKNDHLDLWISTLNLASTQANIHPKIRGRIWYLCLEQKWTSRELFVVELNHIFSKSARINDTAEWIEGFLHQSTGFYLFQENALENMQHWISALEEQEFREVLPVLRRSFGSLQMTERQRILRMITRNTGKKITLQTGRVLHPERDAIIRKMLQRILTPVVEPDAVNPDA
;
A
#
# COMPACT_ATOMS: atom_id res chain seq x y z
N MET A 1 34.25 -32.35 35.62
CA MET A 1 34.73 -32.77 34.28
C MET A 1 34.92 -31.51 33.45
N ALA A 2 35.58 -31.57 32.30
CA ALA A 2 35.50 -30.47 31.33
C ALA A 2 34.08 -30.43 30.73
N THR A 3 33.58 -29.25 30.42
CA THR A 3 32.32 -29.08 29.67
C THR A 3 32.51 -29.63 28.26
N GLN A 4 31.64 -30.54 27.83
CA GLN A 4 31.57 -30.95 26.43
C GLN A 4 30.79 -29.88 25.66
N ILE A 5 31.40 -29.23 24.68
CA ILE A 5 30.75 -28.24 23.82
C ILE A 5 30.47 -28.87 22.45
N ARG A 6 29.31 -28.59 21.86
CA ARG A 6 29.04 -28.77 20.42
C ARG A 6 28.53 -27.46 19.82
N TYR A 7 29.00 -27.17 18.61
CA TYR A 7 28.59 -26.01 17.84
C TYR A 7 27.69 -26.45 16.68
N PHE A 8 26.60 -25.74 16.47
CA PHE A 8 25.59 -26.05 15.47
C PHE A 8 25.41 -24.83 14.56
N GLY A 9 26.22 -24.79 13.50
CA GLY A 9 26.12 -23.78 12.45
C GLY A 9 24.86 -23.97 11.63
N ILE A 10 23.91 -23.05 11.77
CA ILE A 10 22.61 -23.11 11.11
C ILE A 10 22.48 -22.08 9.99
N ARG A 11 21.53 -22.33 9.08
CA ARG A 11 20.88 -21.32 8.25
C ARG A 11 19.50 -21.05 8.84
N HIS A 12 19.17 -19.79 9.08
CA HIS A 12 17.82 -19.36 9.49
C HIS A 12 16.77 -19.94 8.52
N HIS A 13 15.66 -20.45 9.06
CA HIS A 13 14.56 -21.05 8.27
C HIS A 13 14.92 -22.25 7.36
N GLY A 14 16.08 -22.91 7.55
CA GLY A 14 16.42 -24.14 6.81
C GLY A 14 15.69 -25.37 7.38
N ALA A 15 14.83 -26.01 6.59
CA ALA A 15 13.99 -27.14 7.01
C ALA A 15 14.75 -28.42 7.39
N GLY A 16 15.66 -28.88 6.53
CA GLY A 16 16.61 -29.95 6.84
C GLY A 16 17.57 -29.53 7.95
N SER A 17 18.00 -28.27 8.01
CA SER A 17 18.79 -27.72 9.13
C SER A 17 18.05 -27.80 10.48
N ALA A 18 16.74 -27.52 10.51
CA ALA A 18 15.91 -27.60 11.71
C ALA A 18 15.69 -29.06 12.15
N ARG A 19 15.44 -29.96 11.19
CA ARG A 19 15.34 -31.42 11.45
C ARG A 19 16.66 -31.99 11.98
N ARG A 20 17.79 -31.67 11.33
CA ARG A 20 19.13 -32.06 11.77
C ARG A 20 19.45 -31.52 13.16
N LEU A 21 19.13 -30.26 13.46
CA LEU A 21 19.33 -29.70 14.80
C LEU A 21 18.46 -30.40 15.86
N LYS A 22 17.19 -30.70 15.56
CA LYS A 22 16.31 -31.44 16.48
C LYS A 22 16.88 -32.82 16.83
N ASN A 23 17.34 -33.57 15.83
CA ASN A 23 18.00 -34.86 16.03
C ASN A 23 19.31 -34.69 16.82
N ALA A 24 20.14 -33.70 16.45
CA ALA A 24 21.41 -33.41 17.10
C ALA A 24 21.24 -33.05 18.58
N LEU A 25 20.19 -32.30 18.94
CA LEU A 25 19.85 -32.00 20.34
C LEU A 25 19.35 -33.24 21.07
N GLY A 26 18.50 -34.07 20.44
CA GLY A 26 18.00 -35.32 21.02
C GLY A 26 19.07 -36.37 21.30
N GLU A 27 20.12 -36.43 20.47
CA GLU A 27 21.31 -37.26 20.73
C GLU A 27 22.31 -36.57 21.68
N PHE A 28 22.54 -35.27 21.51
CA PHE A 28 23.52 -34.55 22.31
C PHE A 28 23.05 -34.26 23.73
N LYS A 29 21.74 -34.19 24.01
CA LYS A 29 21.15 -34.03 25.36
C LYS A 29 21.89 -32.98 26.20
N PRO A 30 21.93 -31.71 25.75
CA PRO A 30 22.60 -30.64 26.48
C PRO A 30 21.90 -30.34 27.82
N ASP A 31 22.65 -29.87 28.82
CA ASP A 31 22.12 -29.30 30.07
C ASP A 31 22.14 -27.76 30.06
N LEU A 32 22.77 -27.15 29.06
CA LEU A 32 22.65 -25.72 28.74
C LEU A 32 22.64 -25.52 27.21
N ILE A 33 21.74 -24.68 26.71
CA ILE A 33 21.74 -24.21 25.32
C ILE A 33 22.14 -22.74 25.32
N ALA A 34 23.04 -22.36 24.43
CA ALA A 34 23.43 -20.98 24.16
C ALA A 34 23.11 -20.67 22.69
N MET A 35 22.36 -19.60 22.43
CA MET A 35 21.69 -19.39 21.14
C MET A 35 21.80 -17.93 20.65
N GLU A 36 21.96 -17.75 19.34
CA GLU A 36 21.98 -16.44 18.67
C GLU A 36 20.61 -15.75 18.68
N ILE A 37 20.33 -15.13 19.82
CA ILE A 37 19.19 -14.26 20.08
C ILE A 37 19.63 -13.13 21.02
N PRO A 38 19.04 -11.92 20.92
CA PRO A 38 19.25 -10.85 21.88
C PRO A 38 18.79 -11.24 23.30
N ALA A 39 19.38 -10.60 24.32
CA ALA A 39 19.04 -10.87 25.73
C ALA A 39 17.56 -10.59 26.08
N GLU A 40 16.95 -9.62 25.41
CA GLU A 40 15.53 -9.24 25.58
C GLU A 40 14.54 -10.33 25.10
N SER A 41 15.03 -11.39 24.46
CA SER A 41 14.22 -12.54 23.99
C SER A 41 13.88 -13.54 25.09
N VAL A 42 14.62 -13.55 26.20
CA VAL A 42 14.47 -14.57 27.26
C VAL A 42 13.06 -14.59 27.91
N PRO A 43 12.38 -13.44 28.16
CA PRO A 43 10.98 -13.44 28.56
C PRO A 43 10.05 -13.99 27.46
N LEU A 44 10.29 -13.61 26.20
CA LEU A 44 9.47 -14.02 25.05
C LEU A 44 9.53 -15.54 24.83
N ILE A 45 10.69 -16.17 25.02
CA ILE A 45 10.85 -17.63 24.94
C ILE A 45 9.95 -18.34 25.96
N ARG A 46 9.95 -17.90 27.23
CA ARG A 46 9.11 -18.49 28.29
C ARG A 46 7.62 -18.32 28.01
N GLN A 47 7.25 -17.15 27.50
CA GLN A 47 5.90 -16.84 27.06
C GLN A 47 5.48 -17.74 25.89
N LEU A 48 6.30 -17.86 24.84
CA LEU A 48 6.04 -18.73 23.68
C LEU A 48 5.87 -20.21 24.09
N GLN A 49 6.70 -20.68 25.03
CA GLN A 49 6.63 -22.02 25.61
C GLN A 49 5.38 -22.28 26.48
N SER A 50 4.64 -21.24 26.89
CA SER A 50 3.49 -21.36 27.81
C SER A 50 2.13 -21.01 27.18
N VAL A 51 2.08 -20.60 25.91
CA VAL A 51 0.85 -20.07 25.27
C VAL A 51 0.52 -20.78 23.97
N THR A 52 -0.78 -20.90 23.69
CA THR A 52 -1.26 -21.48 22.43
C THR A 52 -0.86 -20.60 21.26
N HIS A 53 -0.13 -21.15 20.29
CA HIS A 53 0.31 -20.44 19.09
C HIS A 53 0.44 -21.40 17.90
N GLN A 54 0.48 -20.83 16.69
CA GLN A 54 0.80 -21.52 15.45
C GLN A 54 1.83 -20.68 14.69
N CYS A 55 2.88 -21.31 14.19
CA CYS A 55 3.88 -20.62 13.37
C CYS A 55 3.37 -20.35 11.94
N PRO A 56 3.92 -19.32 11.26
CA PRO A 56 5.03 -18.48 11.71
C PRO A 56 4.63 -17.32 12.65
N VAL A 57 5.44 -17.08 13.68
CA VAL A 57 5.33 -15.94 14.60
C VAL A 57 6.61 -15.11 14.53
N ALA A 58 6.65 -13.93 15.13
CA ALA A 58 7.89 -13.19 15.30
C ALA A 58 8.03 -12.62 16.72
N PHE A 59 9.27 -12.56 17.20
CA PHE A 59 9.63 -11.66 18.29
C PHE A 59 9.86 -10.26 17.73
N VAL A 60 9.25 -9.25 18.34
CA VAL A 60 9.45 -7.84 17.99
C VAL A 60 10.22 -7.13 19.09
N TYR A 61 11.17 -6.28 18.71
CA TYR A 61 11.98 -5.44 19.59
C TYR A 61 11.90 -4.01 19.05
N TYR A 62 11.42 -3.06 19.86
CA TYR A 62 11.19 -1.68 19.40
C TYR A 62 11.58 -0.64 20.44
N ASN A 63 12.10 0.50 19.99
CA ASN A 63 12.26 1.66 20.87
C ASN A 63 10.89 2.34 21.05
N PRO A 64 10.38 2.55 22.29
CA PRO A 64 9.13 3.27 22.51
C PRO A 64 9.21 4.76 22.15
N ASP A 65 10.42 5.33 22.06
CA ASP A 65 10.64 6.76 21.81
C ASP A 65 10.82 7.09 20.32
N ASN A 66 11.05 6.08 19.46
CA ASN A 66 11.09 6.20 17.99
C ASN A 66 10.74 4.83 17.37
N ILE A 67 9.67 4.75 16.59
CA ILE A 67 9.06 3.45 16.22
C ILE A 67 9.54 2.91 14.87
N ARG A 68 10.24 3.74 14.10
CA ARG A 68 11.11 3.27 13.03
C ARG A 68 12.18 2.30 13.55
N GLU A 69 12.52 2.38 14.84
CA GLU A 69 13.53 1.54 15.50
C GLU A 69 13.04 0.13 15.88
N THR A 70 12.36 -0.53 14.95
CA THR A 70 11.74 -1.85 15.17
C THR A 70 12.49 -2.94 14.41
N THR A 71 12.90 -3.99 15.12
CA THR A 71 13.49 -5.21 14.56
C THR A 71 12.54 -6.38 14.80
N TYR A 72 12.42 -7.26 13.79
CA TYR A 72 11.67 -8.50 13.86
C TYR A 72 12.62 -9.70 13.78
N TYR A 73 12.38 -10.70 14.63
CA TYR A 73 13.05 -12.01 14.60
C TYR A 73 11.95 -13.07 14.38
N PRO A 74 11.65 -13.42 13.11
CA PRO A 74 10.62 -14.39 12.78
C PRO A 74 11.04 -15.83 13.09
N LEU A 75 10.06 -16.67 13.40
CA LEU A 75 10.19 -18.07 13.78
C LEU A 75 9.12 -18.89 13.05
N ALA A 76 9.56 -19.83 12.22
CA ALA A 76 8.72 -20.83 11.56
C ALA A 76 8.89 -22.21 12.23
N GLU A 77 8.05 -23.20 11.91
CA GLU A 77 8.23 -24.56 12.44
C GLU A 77 9.57 -25.16 11.97
N TYR A 78 9.97 -24.79 10.75
CA TYR A 78 11.25 -25.10 10.11
C TYR A 78 12.38 -24.09 10.43
N SER A 79 12.22 -23.22 11.44
CA SER A 79 13.33 -22.47 12.03
C SER A 79 14.12 -23.39 12.98
N PRO A 80 15.44 -23.59 12.80
CA PRO A 80 16.24 -24.36 13.75
C PRO A 80 16.17 -23.80 15.19
N GLU A 81 16.10 -22.48 15.32
CA GLU A 81 15.99 -21.74 16.58
C GLU A 81 14.65 -22.00 17.26
N TYR A 82 13.57 -22.11 16.49
CA TYR A 82 12.26 -22.51 17.02
C TYR A 82 12.29 -23.96 17.53
N GLN A 83 12.90 -24.89 16.78
CA GLN A 83 13.07 -26.27 17.25
C GLN A 83 13.95 -26.34 18.51
N ALA A 84 14.95 -25.47 18.65
CA ALA A 84 15.73 -25.35 19.88
C ALA A 84 14.89 -24.80 21.06
N ILE A 85 14.02 -23.80 20.83
CA ILE A 85 13.08 -23.27 21.83
C ILE A 85 12.08 -24.34 22.29
N VAL A 86 11.51 -25.11 21.36
CA VAL A 86 10.60 -26.22 21.66
C VAL A 86 11.32 -27.31 22.46
N TYR A 87 12.47 -27.80 21.95
CA TYR A 87 13.27 -28.83 22.62
C TYR A 87 13.67 -28.41 24.05
N ALA A 88 14.09 -27.15 24.24
CA ALA A 88 14.44 -26.62 25.55
C ALA A 88 13.23 -26.57 26.51
N GLY A 89 12.04 -26.26 26.01
CA GLY A 89 10.79 -26.28 26.79
C GLY A 89 10.41 -27.69 27.22
N GLU A 90 10.40 -28.64 26.27
CA GLU A 90 10.12 -30.06 26.51
C GLU A 90 11.04 -30.68 27.57
N HIS A 91 12.31 -30.29 27.58
CA HIS A 91 13.36 -30.87 28.44
C HIS A 91 13.71 -29.99 29.66
N GLN A 92 13.03 -28.84 29.85
CA GLN A 92 13.28 -27.87 30.92
C GLN A 92 14.73 -27.31 30.95
N ILE A 93 15.37 -27.20 29.78
CA ILE A 93 16.73 -26.71 29.62
C ILE A 93 16.72 -25.18 29.54
N ALA A 94 17.68 -24.52 30.19
CA ALA A 94 17.86 -23.09 30.05
C ALA A 94 18.45 -22.73 28.67
N ILE A 95 17.84 -21.75 28.00
CA ILE A 95 18.46 -21.03 26.87
C ILE A 95 19.15 -19.78 27.40
N HIS A 96 20.41 -19.60 27.03
CA HIS A 96 21.19 -18.38 27.24
C HIS A 96 21.32 -17.61 25.90
N PRO A 97 21.07 -16.30 25.88
CA PRO A 97 21.34 -15.47 24.71
C PRO A 97 22.84 -15.37 24.44
N LEU A 98 23.22 -15.28 23.17
CA LEU A 98 24.59 -15.02 22.71
C LEU A 98 24.72 -13.77 21.84
N ASP A 99 23.63 -13.31 21.20
CA ASP A 99 23.70 -12.13 20.32
C ASP A 99 23.60 -10.84 21.14
N ILE A 100 24.10 -9.74 20.57
CA ILE A 100 24.05 -8.42 21.20
C ILE A 100 22.61 -8.02 21.58
N PRO A 101 22.41 -7.30 22.70
CA PRO A 101 21.14 -6.69 23.05
C PRO A 101 20.49 -5.96 21.86
N ALA A 102 19.18 -6.12 21.70
CA ALA A 102 18.44 -5.53 20.59
C ALA A 102 18.57 -3.99 20.57
N GLY A 103 18.69 -3.37 21.75
CA GLY A 103 18.95 -1.93 21.91
C GLY A 103 20.35 -1.46 21.48
N LEU A 104 21.26 -2.37 21.12
CA LEU A 104 22.55 -2.08 20.47
C LEU A 104 22.53 -2.41 18.97
N LYS A 105 21.62 -3.28 18.53
CA LYS A 105 21.51 -3.73 17.13
C LYS A 105 20.71 -2.75 16.26
N THR A 106 19.88 -1.90 16.85
CA THR A 106 19.13 -0.86 16.14
C THR A 106 19.93 0.45 16.02
N TRP A 107 20.03 0.99 14.80
CA TRP A 107 20.58 2.31 14.43
C TRP A 107 22.09 2.43 14.27
N HIS A 108 22.61 1.63 13.36
CA HIS A 108 23.92 1.89 12.77
C HIS A 108 23.92 1.76 11.23
N SER A 109 23.16 2.64 10.56
CA SER A 109 23.61 3.21 9.27
C SER A 109 25.03 3.79 9.36
N ASP A 110 25.38 4.23 10.57
CA ASP A 110 26.60 4.94 10.94
C ASP A 110 27.73 3.99 11.39
N LEU A 111 27.49 2.66 11.36
CA LEU A 111 28.59 1.69 11.22
C LEU A 111 29.04 1.71 9.75
N GLU A 112 29.70 2.80 9.38
CA GLU A 112 30.34 2.93 8.07
C GLU A 112 31.26 1.73 7.80
N LYS A 113 31.45 1.38 6.53
CA LYS A 113 32.34 0.29 6.06
C LYS A 113 33.83 0.64 6.21
N SER A 114 34.19 1.43 7.22
CA SER A 114 35.49 2.08 7.44
C SER A 114 36.59 1.18 8.01
N GLU A 115 36.60 -0.10 7.60
CA GLU A 115 37.78 -0.98 7.72
C GLU A 115 38.00 -1.89 6.49
N THR A 116 37.17 -1.79 5.44
CA THR A 116 37.33 -2.58 4.20
C THR A 116 38.48 -2.11 3.27
N GLY A 117 39.22 -1.08 3.68
CA GLY A 117 40.28 -0.38 2.93
C GLY A 117 41.55 -1.20 2.67
N GLY A 118 41.42 -2.27 1.88
CA GLY A 118 42.48 -3.21 1.54
C GLY A 118 41.97 -4.55 1.00
N LEU A 119 40.67 -4.85 1.16
CA LEU A 119 40.03 -6.07 0.68
C LEU A 119 39.92 -6.08 -0.85
N SER A 120 40.19 -7.23 -1.46
CA SER A 120 39.89 -7.49 -2.87
C SER A 120 38.37 -7.51 -3.13
N ALA A 121 37.96 -7.38 -4.40
CA ALA A 121 36.56 -7.48 -4.79
C ALA A 121 35.95 -8.88 -4.51
N ASP A 122 36.77 -9.93 -4.48
CA ASP A 122 36.31 -11.26 -4.08
C ASP A 122 36.12 -11.37 -2.58
N GLN A 123 37.04 -10.87 -1.76
CA GLN A 123 36.87 -10.88 -0.29
C GLN A 123 35.67 -10.03 0.15
N HIS A 124 35.40 -8.89 -0.51
CA HIS A 124 34.14 -8.17 -0.33
C HIS A 124 32.92 -9.05 -0.64
N ARG A 125 32.93 -9.82 -1.74
CA ARG A 125 31.81 -10.73 -2.07
C ARG A 125 31.68 -11.89 -1.09
N MET A 126 32.78 -12.36 -0.51
CA MET A 126 32.80 -13.42 0.52
C MET A 126 32.24 -12.94 1.85
N ILE A 127 32.54 -11.70 2.27
CA ILE A 127 32.05 -11.13 3.53
C ILE A 127 30.57 -10.75 3.43
N ASN A 128 30.15 -10.04 2.37
CA ASN A 128 28.76 -9.56 2.28
C ASN A 128 27.73 -10.71 2.07
N ASP A 129 28.09 -11.79 1.37
CA ASP A 129 27.28 -13.01 1.27
C ASP A 129 28.16 -14.24 0.92
N PRO A 130 28.66 -14.97 1.94
CA PRO A 130 29.54 -16.12 1.73
C PRO A 130 28.86 -17.27 0.98
N ILE A 131 27.55 -17.45 1.19
CA ILE A 131 26.78 -18.54 0.58
C ILE A 131 26.54 -18.23 -0.89
N ALA A 132 26.13 -17.01 -1.25
CA ALA A 132 25.97 -16.64 -2.66
C ALA A 132 27.31 -16.50 -3.39
N TYR A 133 28.41 -16.21 -2.69
CA TYR A 133 29.75 -16.32 -3.28
C TYR A 133 30.05 -17.75 -3.72
N LEU A 134 29.77 -18.76 -2.88
CA LEU A 134 29.90 -20.18 -3.27
C LEU A 134 28.89 -20.58 -4.35
N ALA A 135 27.64 -20.15 -4.24
CA ALA A 135 26.58 -20.43 -5.22
C ALA A 135 26.99 -19.98 -6.63
N ARG A 136 27.39 -18.72 -6.78
CA ARG A 136 27.85 -18.15 -8.07
C ARG A 136 29.09 -18.85 -8.62
N ARG A 137 30.00 -19.33 -7.76
CA ARG A 137 31.16 -20.14 -8.18
C ARG A 137 30.80 -21.58 -8.56
N SER A 138 29.64 -22.06 -8.10
CA SER A 138 29.05 -23.36 -8.44
C SER A 138 28.05 -23.30 -9.60
N GLY A 139 27.83 -22.12 -10.20
CA GLY A 139 26.91 -21.91 -11.32
C GLY A 139 25.45 -21.61 -10.94
N TYR A 140 25.16 -21.39 -9.66
CA TYR A 140 23.82 -21.04 -9.16
C TYR A 140 23.64 -19.52 -9.12
N GLU A 141 22.42 -19.05 -9.40
CA GLU A 141 22.05 -17.62 -9.39
C GLU A 141 21.95 -17.07 -7.96
N ASP A 142 21.48 -17.89 -7.03
CA ASP A 142 21.10 -17.52 -5.66
C ASP A 142 21.66 -18.49 -4.60
N SER A 143 21.76 -18.00 -3.36
CA SER A 143 22.26 -18.76 -2.20
C SER A 143 21.30 -19.84 -1.69
N GLU A 144 20.00 -19.74 -1.99
CA GLU A 144 19.00 -20.67 -1.45
C GLU A 144 19.02 -22.01 -2.17
N ARG A 145 18.92 -22.02 -3.51
CA ARG A 145 18.97 -23.23 -4.33
C ARG A 145 20.28 -23.99 -4.16
N TRP A 146 21.39 -23.26 -3.98
CA TRP A 146 22.69 -23.86 -3.68
C TRP A 146 22.70 -24.52 -2.30
N TRP A 147 22.30 -23.79 -1.25
CA TRP A 147 22.25 -24.34 0.11
C TRP A 147 21.29 -25.53 0.23
N GLU A 148 20.14 -25.47 -0.45
CA GLU A 148 19.20 -26.58 -0.58
C GLU A 148 19.87 -27.84 -1.15
N SER A 149 20.50 -27.68 -2.32
CA SER A 149 21.14 -28.77 -3.08
C SER A 149 22.24 -29.46 -2.28
N TYR A 150 23.05 -28.70 -1.53
CA TYR A 150 24.23 -29.20 -0.83
C TYR A 150 24.02 -29.51 0.67
N PHE A 151 22.99 -29.00 1.35
CA PHE A 151 22.83 -29.16 2.81
C PHE A 151 21.43 -29.49 3.34
N GLU A 152 20.35 -29.20 2.60
CA GLU A 152 18.97 -29.50 3.07
C GLU A 152 18.44 -30.83 2.51
N SER A 153 18.99 -31.28 1.38
CA SER A 153 18.73 -32.58 0.74
C SER A 153 19.48 -33.77 1.37
N TRP A 154 20.55 -33.50 2.12
CA TRP A 154 21.37 -34.53 2.76
C TRP A 154 20.60 -35.16 3.94
N HIS A 155 20.63 -36.49 4.00
CA HIS A 155 20.06 -37.24 5.11
C HIS A 155 20.80 -36.92 6.44
N ASP A 156 20.18 -37.25 7.57
CA ASP A 156 20.42 -36.65 8.90
C ASP A 156 21.77 -37.02 9.58
N ALA A 157 22.88 -36.94 8.86
CA ALA A 157 24.23 -37.04 9.40
C ALA A 157 24.54 -35.82 10.27
N LEU A 158 24.85 -36.06 11.56
CA LEU A 158 25.24 -35.02 12.50
C LEU A 158 26.52 -34.30 12.07
N ASP A 159 27.43 -35.06 11.46
CA ASP A 159 28.73 -34.63 10.91
C ASP A 159 28.60 -33.46 9.92
N LEU A 160 27.42 -33.22 9.34
CA LEU A 160 27.19 -32.09 8.44
C LEU A 160 27.36 -30.73 9.15
N PHE A 161 27.15 -30.64 10.47
CA PHE A 161 27.46 -29.42 11.23
C PHE A 161 28.97 -29.18 11.32
N ASP A 162 29.78 -30.24 11.38
CA ASP A 162 31.24 -30.13 11.37
C ASP A 162 31.73 -29.77 9.94
N VAL A 163 31.13 -30.32 8.89
CA VAL A 163 31.41 -29.95 7.48
C VAL A 163 31.04 -28.49 7.18
N ILE A 164 29.89 -28.01 7.66
CA ILE A 164 29.48 -26.60 7.56
C ILE A 164 30.48 -25.71 8.32
N THR A 165 30.93 -26.14 9.50
CA THR A 165 31.93 -25.43 10.31
C THR A 165 33.27 -25.31 9.59
N GLU A 166 33.80 -26.41 9.04
CA GLU A 166 35.05 -26.41 8.25
C GLU A 166 34.92 -25.50 7.02
N LEU A 167 33.80 -25.58 6.29
CA LEU A 167 33.56 -24.71 5.13
C LEU A 167 33.61 -23.23 5.49
N MET A 168 32.89 -22.81 6.55
CA MET A 168 32.87 -21.41 6.98
C MET A 168 34.23 -20.97 7.53
N GLN A 169 34.97 -21.86 8.19
CA GLN A 169 36.35 -21.60 8.61
C GLN A 169 37.27 -21.35 7.41
N GLN A 170 37.20 -22.16 6.34
CA GLN A 170 38.00 -21.94 5.13
C GLN A 170 37.64 -20.63 4.41
N LEU A 171 36.36 -20.24 4.40
CA LEU A 171 35.94 -18.94 3.85
C LEU A 171 36.48 -17.76 4.69
N ARG A 172 36.40 -17.82 6.02
CA ARG A 172 36.96 -16.79 6.92
C ARG A 172 38.49 -16.70 6.85
N LEU A 173 39.19 -17.81 6.64
CA LEU A 173 40.63 -17.79 6.38
C LEU A 173 40.96 -17.12 5.03
N GLN A 174 40.12 -17.32 4.00
CA GLN A 174 40.26 -16.64 2.70
C GLN A 174 39.85 -15.16 2.73
N SER A 175 38.94 -14.73 3.62
CA SER A 175 38.72 -13.31 3.93
C SER A 175 39.85 -12.68 4.76
N ALA A 176 40.93 -13.42 5.02
CA ALA A 176 42.06 -13.06 5.89
C ALA A 176 41.64 -12.78 7.36
N GLY A 177 40.51 -13.35 7.79
CA GLY A 177 39.92 -13.10 9.10
C GLY A 177 39.24 -11.74 9.24
N LEU A 178 39.20 -10.94 8.17
CA LEU A 178 38.51 -9.66 8.12
C LEU A 178 37.02 -9.88 7.86
N ASP A 179 36.21 -8.99 8.43
CA ASP A 179 34.75 -8.99 8.37
C ASP A 179 34.23 -7.56 8.56
N ASP A 180 32.91 -7.36 8.57
CA ASP A 180 32.31 -6.05 8.88
C ASP A 180 32.32 -5.73 10.39
N ARG A 181 32.13 -4.44 10.73
CA ARG A 181 32.25 -3.95 12.11
C ARG A 181 31.08 -4.37 13.02
N GLU A 182 29.87 -4.61 12.49
CA GLU A 182 28.77 -5.23 13.24
C GLU A 182 29.14 -6.69 13.56
N THR A 183 29.55 -7.48 12.57
CA THR A 183 29.96 -8.88 12.76
C THR A 183 31.09 -9.00 13.78
N ILE A 184 32.11 -8.15 13.72
CA ILE A 184 33.21 -8.11 14.71
C ILE A 184 32.71 -7.81 16.13
N ILE A 185 31.78 -6.85 16.31
CA ILE A 185 31.19 -6.53 17.62
C ILE A 185 30.35 -7.70 18.14
N ARG A 186 29.55 -8.33 17.27
CA ARG A 186 28.70 -9.47 17.60
C ARG A 186 29.52 -10.68 18.02
N GLU A 187 30.56 -11.04 17.29
CA GLU A 187 31.44 -12.16 17.64
C GLU A 187 32.23 -11.93 18.93
N HIS A 188 32.64 -10.69 19.21
CA HIS A 188 33.24 -10.33 20.50
C HIS A 188 32.25 -10.52 21.66
N TYR A 189 30.99 -10.11 21.48
CA TYR A 189 29.93 -10.30 22.47
C TYR A 189 29.57 -11.78 22.68
N MET A 190 29.44 -12.54 21.59
CA MET A 190 29.15 -13.98 21.62
C MET A 190 30.24 -14.76 22.37
N ARG A 191 31.53 -14.43 22.19
CA ARG A 191 32.62 -15.02 22.99
C ARG A 191 32.46 -14.74 24.49
N LYS A 192 32.13 -13.50 24.86
CA LYS A 192 31.92 -13.07 26.26
C LYS A 192 30.76 -13.83 26.93
N GLU A 193 29.61 -13.96 26.27
CA GLU A 193 28.47 -14.72 26.82
C GLU A 193 28.70 -16.25 26.77
N LEU A 194 29.49 -16.75 25.83
CA LEU A 194 29.94 -18.15 25.80
C LEU A 194 30.88 -18.48 26.98
N ASP A 195 31.81 -17.59 27.34
CA ASP A 195 32.62 -17.73 28.55
C ASP A 195 31.73 -17.75 29.81
N LEU A 196 30.68 -16.91 29.86
CA LEU A 196 29.68 -16.95 30.94
C LEU A 196 28.85 -18.25 30.94
N CYS A 197 28.63 -18.90 29.81
CA CYS A 197 28.11 -20.27 29.75
C CYS A 197 29.07 -21.30 30.35
N ILE A 198 30.34 -21.27 29.96
CA ILE A 198 31.36 -22.22 30.45
C ILE A 198 31.59 -22.05 31.96
N GLN A 199 31.54 -20.83 32.48
CA GLN A 199 31.65 -20.54 33.92
C GLN A 199 30.53 -21.15 34.78
N LYS A 200 29.33 -21.39 34.21
CA LYS A 200 28.23 -22.12 34.87
C LYS A 200 28.53 -23.62 35.03
N LYS A 201 29.59 -24.12 34.37
CA LYS A 201 30.05 -25.53 34.36
C LYS A 201 28.96 -26.55 33.96
N PRO A 202 28.21 -26.32 32.86
CA PRO A 202 27.36 -27.35 32.27
C PRO A 202 28.19 -28.57 31.88
N GLN A 203 27.57 -29.75 31.89
CA GLN A 203 28.21 -30.97 31.41
C GLN A 203 28.31 -30.98 29.89
N ARG A 204 27.26 -30.51 29.21
CA ARG A 204 27.01 -30.64 27.76
C ARG A 204 26.35 -29.35 27.25
N LEU A 205 27.17 -28.46 26.69
CA LEU A 205 26.77 -27.16 26.18
C LEU A 205 26.53 -27.22 24.67
N ALA A 206 25.32 -26.89 24.22
CA ALA A 206 24.99 -26.70 22.81
C ALA A 206 25.08 -25.22 22.45
N VAL A 207 25.86 -24.87 21.43
CA VAL A 207 25.99 -23.52 20.88
C VAL A 207 25.30 -23.48 19.51
N ILE A 208 24.32 -22.60 19.34
CA ILE A 208 23.46 -22.54 18.14
C ILE A 208 23.51 -21.12 17.57
N CYS A 209 24.11 -20.97 16.39
CA CYS A 209 24.28 -19.66 15.73
C CYS A 209 24.38 -19.81 14.21
N GLY A 210 24.19 -18.70 13.50
CA GLY A 210 24.39 -18.61 12.05
C GLY A 210 25.77 -19.13 11.67
N ALA A 211 25.84 -19.99 10.65
CA ALA A 211 27.03 -20.78 10.33
C ALA A 211 28.32 -19.93 10.18
N TRP A 212 28.20 -18.68 9.72
CA TRP A 212 29.31 -17.73 9.57
C TRP A 212 30.04 -17.41 10.89
N HIS A 213 29.33 -17.34 12.02
CA HIS A 213 29.90 -17.00 13.31
C HIS A 213 30.55 -18.20 14.04
N VAL A 214 30.22 -19.45 13.67
CA VAL A 214 30.74 -20.64 14.37
C VAL A 214 32.28 -20.70 14.43
N PRO A 215 33.04 -20.46 13.35
CA PRO A 215 34.50 -20.41 13.41
C PRO A 215 35.04 -19.37 14.39
N ALA A 216 34.33 -18.26 14.58
CA ALA A 216 34.69 -17.25 15.55
C ALA A 216 34.47 -17.71 17.01
N LEU A 217 33.54 -18.63 17.28
CA LEU A 217 33.26 -19.13 18.64
C LEU A 217 34.12 -20.33 19.06
N ILE A 218 34.80 -20.97 18.11
CA ILE A 218 35.67 -22.14 18.35
C ILE A 218 37.09 -21.70 18.75
N PRO A 219 37.65 -22.18 19.89
CA PRO A 219 39.06 -22.00 20.22
C PRO A 219 39.99 -22.59 19.16
N ASP A 220 41.14 -21.96 18.93
CA ASP A 220 42.17 -22.41 17.98
C ASP A 220 41.75 -22.56 16.50
N SER A 221 40.59 -22.03 16.11
CA SER A 221 40.09 -22.04 14.71
C SER A 221 40.94 -21.23 13.72
N GLY A 222 41.89 -20.42 14.22
CA GLY A 222 42.67 -19.47 13.43
C GLY A 222 41.91 -18.21 13.02
N VAL A 223 40.60 -18.10 13.28
CA VAL A 223 39.81 -16.90 12.98
C VAL A 223 39.98 -15.87 14.10
N PRO A 224 40.48 -14.65 13.79
CA PRO A 224 40.63 -13.60 14.79
C PRO A 224 39.26 -13.03 15.17
N VAL A 225 39.11 -12.70 16.46
CA VAL A 225 38.03 -11.85 16.96
C VAL A 225 38.72 -10.79 17.83
N PRO A 226 38.84 -9.53 17.35
CA PRO A 226 39.54 -8.50 18.10
C PRO A 226 38.76 -8.08 19.36
N PRO A 227 39.45 -7.53 20.38
CA PRO A 227 38.79 -7.06 21.59
C PRO A 227 38.03 -5.75 21.32
N MET A 228 36.71 -5.76 21.49
CA MET A 228 35.85 -4.60 21.26
C MET A 228 35.32 -4.01 22.57
N ASN A 229 35.50 -2.70 22.79
CA ASN A 229 34.95 -2.04 23.96
C ASN A 229 33.46 -1.72 23.77
N ILE A 230 32.61 -2.72 24.04
CA ILE A 230 31.15 -2.64 23.90
C ILE A 230 30.54 -1.64 24.89
N ASP A 231 31.18 -1.34 26.02
CA ASP A 231 30.69 -0.39 27.03
C ASP A 231 30.70 1.07 26.53
N LEU A 232 31.31 1.34 25.35
CA LEU A 232 31.22 2.63 24.64
C LEU A 232 29.98 2.76 23.75
N LEU A 233 29.23 1.68 23.53
CA LEU A 233 28.03 1.68 22.68
C LEU A 233 26.79 1.99 23.53
N SER A 234 26.04 3.01 23.13
CA SER A 234 24.85 3.47 23.85
C SER A 234 23.64 2.56 23.60
N ALA A 235 23.38 1.61 24.51
CA ALA A 235 22.21 0.75 24.44
C ALA A 235 20.90 1.52 24.65
N LYS A 236 20.00 1.47 23.68
CA LYS A 236 18.64 2.04 23.75
C LYS A 236 17.70 1.11 24.54
N LYS A 237 16.66 1.67 25.16
CA LYS A 237 15.71 0.92 25.98
C LYS A 237 14.60 0.32 25.11
N MET A 238 14.73 -0.96 24.74
CA MET A 238 13.71 -1.63 23.94
C MET A 238 12.51 -2.11 24.77
N LYS A 239 11.33 -2.06 24.16
CA LYS A 239 10.16 -2.89 24.51
C LYS A 239 10.14 -4.14 23.62
N THR A 240 9.44 -5.18 24.04
CA THR A 240 9.35 -6.44 23.30
C THR A 240 7.96 -7.06 23.29
N GLY A 241 7.71 -7.94 22.32
CA GLY A 241 6.49 -8.74 22.24
C GLY A 241 6.59 -9.93 21.28
N ILE A 242 5.53 -10.73 21.23
CA ILE A 242 5.36 -11.85 20.29
C ILE A 242 4.15 -11.56 19.43
N ILE A 243 4.29 -11.73 18.12
CA ILE A 243 3.32 -11.27 17.13
C ILE A 243 3.06 -12.37 16.08
N PRO A 244 1.85 -12.44 15.47
CA PRO A 244 1.62 -13.23 14.27
C PRO A 244 2.55 -12.80 13.13
N TRP A 245 2.93 -13.74 12.26
CA TRP A 245 3.69 -13.47 11.05
C TRP A 245 3.08 -14.26 9.87
N THR A 246 3.54 -13.97 8.65
CA THR A 246 3.05 -14.62 7.42
C THR A 246 4.19 -15.21 6.63
N ASN A 247 3.92 -16.27 5.85
CA ASN A 247 4.87 -16.74 4.84
C ASN A 247 5.26 -15.61 3.88
N ARG A 248 4.32 -14.69 3.58
CA ARG A 248 4.59 -13.50 2.75
C ARG A 248 5.72 -12.65 3.33
N ARG A 249 5.74 -12.39 4.66
CA ARG A 249 6.84 -11.68 5.32
C ARG A 249 8.07 -12.54 5.68
N LEU A 250 8.00 -13.87 5.57
CA LEU A 250 9.20 -14.73 5.55
C LEU A 250 9.93 -14.68 4.21
N ALA A 251 9.26 -14.22 3.14
CA ALA A 251 9.88 -14.14 1.82
C ALA A 251 10.91 -13.01 1.75
N LEU A 252 12.07 -13.27 1.13
CA LEU A 252 13.19 -12.30 1.00
C LEU A 252 12.76 -10.92 0.45
N ASN A 253 11.75 -10.88 -0.42
CA ASN A 253 11.29 -9.66 -1.07
C ASN A 253 10.37 -8.77 -0.20
N ALA A 254 10.01 -9.18 1.03
CA ALA A 254 8.92 -8.58 1.78
C ALA A 254 9.30 -7.73 2.99
N SER A 255 10.50 -7.91 3.58
CA SER A 255 11.16 -7.00 4.56
C SER A 255 12.35 -7.64 5.29
N TYR A 256 12.43 -8.97 5.37
CA TYR A 256 13.40 -9.66 6.22
C TYR A 256 14.62 -10.19 5.45
N THR A 257 15.82 -9.68 5.78
CA THR A 257 17.09 -9.98 5.10
C THR A 257 17.57 -11.42 5.22
N ALA A 258 17.17 -12.15 6.26
CA ALA A 258 17.45 -13.57 6.43
C ALA A 258 16.24 -14.47 6.07
N GLY A 259 15.33 -13.95 5.23
CA GLY A 259 14.19 -14.70 4.71
C GLY A 259 14.58 -15.82 3.74
N ILE A 260 13.56 -16.42 3.12
CA ILE A 260 13.71 -17.52 2.16
C ILE A 260 12.91 -17.25 0.87
N VAL A 261 13.20 -17.97 -0.21
CA VAL A 261 12.50 -17.83 -1.50
C VAL A 261 11.18 -18.60 -1.48
N ALA A 262 11.16 -19.81 -0.90
CA ALA A 262 9.98 -20.69 -0.94
C ALA A 262 9.51 -21.20 0.44
N PRO A 263 8.91 -20.35 1.29
CA PRO A 263 8.30 -20.75 2.57
C PRO A 263 7.39 -22.00 2.51
N GLN A 264 6.50 -22.08 1.52
CA GLN A 264 5.59 -23.23 1.32
C GLN A 264 6.34 -24.54 1.07
N TRP A 265 7.52 -24.47 0.46
CA TRP A 265 8.36 -25.63 0.16
C TRP A 265 9.18 -26.07 1.38
N SER A 266 9.80 -25.12 2.10
CA SER A 266 10.46 -25.40 3.39
C SER A 266 9.51 -26.05 4.39
N GLU A 267 8.24 -25.62 4.42
CA GLU A 267 7.19 -26.25 5.21
C GLU A 267 6.96 -27.72 4.81
N CYS A 268 6.81 -28.02 3.51
CA CYS A 268 6.62 -29.39 3.02
C CYS A 268 7.85 -30.29 3.29
N MET A 269 9.05 -29.75 3.16
CA MET A 269 10.32 -30.42 3.45
C MET A 269 10.52 -30.73 4.94
N PHE A 270 9.95 -29.90 5.83
CA PHE A 270 9.96 -30.13 7.27
C PHE A 270 8.87 -31.11 7.71
N GLU A 271 7.64 -30.97 7.21
CA GLU A 271 6.51 -31.86 7.53
C GLU A 271 6.77 -33.31 7.11
N ASN A 272 7.21 -33.53 5.86
CA ASN A 272 7.55 -34.86 5.37
C ASN A 272 8.52 -34.79 4.17
N HIS A 273 9.81 -34.62 4.47
CA HIS A 273 10.92 -34.63 3.52
C HIS A 273 10.80 -35.71 2.42
N SER A 274 10.51 -36.96 2.79
CA SER A 274 10.42 -38.10 1.84
C SER A 274 9.25 -38.03 0.86
N ASN A 275 8.24 -37.18 1.14
CA ASN A 275 7.05 -36.99 0.32
C ASN A 275 6.82 -35.51 -0.02
N ALA A 276 7.81 -34.63 0.19
CA ALA A 276 7.66 -33.19 0.13
C ALA A 276 7.18 -32.72 -1.25
N VAL A 277 7.72 -33.31 -2.33
CA VAL A 277 7.29 -33.07 -3.73
C VAL A 277 5.79 -33.27 -3.91
N ASN A 278 5.25 -34.41 -3.46
CA ASN A 278 3.83 -34.73 -3.60
C ASN A 278 2.95 -33.85 -2.70
N LEU A 279 3.43 -33.52 -1.50
CA LEU A 279 2.75 -32.62 -0.57
C LEU A 279 2.65 -31.20 -1.13
N TRP A 280 3.76 -30.65 -1.62
CA TRP A 280 3.79 -29.33 -2.27
C TRP A 280 2.94 -29.29 -3.53
N LEU A 281 3.05 -30.29 -4.42
CA LEU A 281 2.19 -30.39 -5.61
C LEU A 281 0.69 -30.55 -5.26
N THR A 282 0.37 -31.22 -4.15
CA THR A 282 -1.02 -31.31 -3.66
C THR A 282 -1.54 -29.96 -3.16
N ARG A 283 -0.72 -29.20 -2.42
CA ARG A 283 -1.05 -27.82 -2.00
C ARG A 283 -1.18 -26.90 -3.22
N ALA A 284 -0.24 -26.99 -4.16
CA ALA A 284 -0.22 -26.20 -5.39
C ALA A 284 -1.44 -26.44 -6.27
N ALA A 285 -1.84 -27.70 -6.48
CA ALA A 285 -3.00 -28.04 -7.27
C ALA A 285 -4.33 -27.52 -6.70
N ARG A 286 -4.43 -27.34 -5.37
CA ARG A 286 -5.61 -26.70 -4.74
C ARG A 286 -5.65 -25.22 -5.10
N MET A 287 -4.56 -24.49 -4.83
CA MET A 287 -4.44 -23.07 -5.17
C MET A 287 -4.66 -22.82 -6.67
N MET A 288 -4.07 -23.64 -7.56
CA MET A 288 -4.28 -23.50 -9.00
C MET A 288 -5.76 -23.64 -9.39
N ARG A 289 -6.51 -24.59 -8.81
CA ARG A 289 -7.95 -24.71 -9.06
C ARG A 289 -8.78 -23.59 -8.44
N GLU A 290 -8.36 -23.03 -7.30
CA GLU A 290 -8.99 -21.85 -6.67
C GLU A 290 -8.86 -20.61 -7.57
N TYR A 291 -7.72 -20.46 -8.26
CA TYR A 291 -7.50 -19.43 -9.29
C TYR A 291 -8.06 -19.81 -10.68
N GLY A 292 -8.83 -20.90 -10.80
CA GLY A 292 -9.54 -21.29 -12.02
C GLY A 292 -8.72 -22.06 -13.07
N PHE A 293 -7.51 -22.52 -12.75
CA PHE A 293 -6.76 -23.43 -13.63
C PHE A 293 -7.31 -24.86 -13.52
N ASP A 294 -7.62 -25.48 -14.67
CA ASP A 294 -7.87 -26.92 -14.72
C ASP A 294 -6.54 -27.68 -14.57
N VAL A 295 -6.40 -28.40 -13.46
CA VAL A 295 -5.20 -29.18 -13.10
C VAL A 295 -5.65 -30.55 -12.63
N ASN A 296 -5.34 -31.57 -13.42
CA ASN A 296 -5.78 -32.95 -13.18
C ASN A 296 -4.69 -33.82 -12.54
N THR A 297 -5.08 -35.00 -12.04
CA THR A 297 -4.17 -35.88 -11.27
C THR A 297 -3.04 -36.48 -12.11
N ALA A 298 -3.24 -36.73 -13.41
CA ALA A 298 -2.18 -37.27 -14.26
C ALA A 298 -1.06 -36.24 -14.47
N GLU A 299 -1.43 -34.98 -14.71
CA GLU A 299 -0.46 -33.87 -14.84
C GLU A 299 0.38 -33.69 -13.58
N LEU A 300 -0.19 -33.89 -12.38
CA LEU A 300 0.55 -33.82 -11.13
C LEU A 300 1.52 -34.99 -10.94
N ILE A 301 1.14 -36.20 -11.37
CA ILE A 301 2.03 -37.38 -11.37
C ILE A 301 3.19 -37.16 -12.34
N ASP A 302 2.90 -36.69 -13.56
CA ASP A 302 3.92 -36.37 -14.55
C ASP A 302 4.81 -35.21 -14.09
N THR A 303 4.27 -34.22 -13.37
CA THR A 303 5.05 -33.11 -12.78
C THR A 303 6.01 -33.61 -11.68
N ALA A 304 5.52 -34.43 -10.74
CA ALA A 304 6.37 -35.05 -9.71
C ALA A 304 7.48 -35.92 -10.32
N ARG A 305 7.13 -36.67 -11.38
CA ARG A 305 8.07 -37.48 -12.14
C ARG A 305 9.10 -36.63 -12.87
N LEU A 306 8.70 -35.59 -13.58
CA LEU A 306 9.62 -34.70 -14.32
C LEU A 306 10.57 -33.97 -13.36
N ALA A 307 10.09 -33.51 -12.20
CA ALA A 307 10.97 -32.93 -11.17
C ALA A 307 12.02 -33.96 -10.69
N THR A 308 11.64 -35.23 -10.56
CA THR A 308 12.56 -36.33 -10.21
C THR A 308 13.56 -36.64 -11.35
N GLU A 309 13.12 -36.66 -12.60
CA GLU A 309 14.00 -36.88 -13.75
C GLU A 309 14.96 -35.68 -13.98
N LEU A 310 14.52 -34.45 -13.72
CA LEU A 310 15.37 -33.24 -13.73
C LEU A 310 16.41 -33.26 -12.60
N ALA A 311 16.05 -33.69 -11.39
CA ALA A 311 17.00 -33.84 -10.28
C ALA A 311 18.11 -34.83 -10.64
N LEU A 312 17.75 -35.99 -11.21
CA LEU A 312 18.71 -37.00 -11.67
C LEU A 312 19.62 -36.47 -12.79
N LEU A 313 19.10 -35.69 -13.74
CA LEU A 313 19.88 -35.03 -14.80
C LEU A 313 20.80 -33.92 -14.27
N ARG A 314 20.55 -33.39 -13.07
CA ARG A 314 21.35 -32.37 -12.37
C ARG A 314 22.27 -32.96 -11.31
N GLU A 315 22.37 -34.30 -11.23
CA GLU A 315 23.13 -35.06 -10.23
C GLU A 315 22.71 -34.76 -8.77
N LEU A 316 21.47 -34.29 -8.56
CA LEU A 316 20.90 -33.98 -7.25
C LEU A 316 20.26 -35.22 -6.58
N PRO A 317 20.38 -35.40 -5.25
CA PRO A 317 19.83 -36.55 -4.54
C PRO A 317 18.29 -36.51 -4.40
N THR A 318 17.69 -35.32 -4.45
CA THR A 318 16.25 -35.06 -4.38
C THR A 318 15.91 -33.83 -5.21
N PRO A 319 14.69 -33.70 -5.77
CA PRO A 319 14.23 -32.46 -6.38
C PRO A 319 14.26 -31.29 -5.39
N GLY A 320 14.88 -30.18 -5.80
CA GLY A 320 14.77 -28.89 -5.12
C GLY A 320 13.68 -28.03 -5.73
N ILE A 321 13.65 -26.75 -5.33
CA ILE A 321 12.63 -25.81 -5.78
C ILE A 321 12.74 -25.49 -7.28
N MET A 322 13.94 -25.60 -7.86
CA MET A 322 14.19 -25.34 -9.28
C MET A 322 13.59 -26.45 -10.16
N GLU A 323 13.76 -27.71 -9.80
CA GLU A 323 13.19 -28.86 -10.52
C GLU A 323 11.66 -28.84 -10.48
N LEU A 324 11.09 -28.39 -9.35
CA LEU A 324 9.64 -28.18 -9.21
C LEU A 324 9.14 -27.01 -10.07
N GLN A 325 9.85 -25.89 -10.11
CA GLN A 325 9.53 -24.74 -10.97
C GLN A 325 9.54 -25.16 -12.46
N ASP A 326 10.61 -25.81 -12.91
CA ASP A 326 10.78 -26.26 -14.30
C ASP A 326 9.73 -27.30 -14.70
N ALA A 327 9.44 -28.27 -13.83
CA ALA A 327 8.41 -29.28 -14.08
C ALA A 327 7.01 -28.66 -14.16
N CYS A 328 6.68 -27.74 -13.24
CA CYS A 328 5.42 -27.00 -13.26
C CYS A 328 5.28 -26.14 -14.54
N ILE A 329 6.32 -25.42 -14.95
CA ILE A 329 6.31 -24.64 -16.21
C ILE A 329 6.09 -25.57 -17.42
N THR A 330 6.77 -26.71 -17.46
CA THR A 330 6.69 -27.67 -18.56
C THR A 330 5.30 -28.31 -18.67
N ILE A 331 4.74 -28.81 -17.55
CA ILE A 331 3.55 -29.67 -17.58
C ILE A 331 2.27 -28.94 -17.20
N LEU A 332 2.29 -28.04 -16.21
CA LEU A 332 1.11 -27.26 -15.82
C LEU A 332 1.01 -25.98 -16.68
N GLY A 333 2.13 -25.28 -16.87
CA GLY A 333 2.27 -24.16 -17.80
C GLY A 333 2.33 -24.55 -19.29
N LYS A 334 2.34 -25.84 -19.62
CA LYS A 334 2.42 -26.36 -21.02
C LYS A 334 3.63 -25.84 -21.81
N GLY A 335 4.76 -25.61 -21.13
CA GLY A 335 5.99 -25.03 -21.68
C GLY A 335 5.99 -23.50 -21.75
N ASP A 336 4.92 -22.85 -21.30
CA ASP A 336 4.73 -21.40 -21.34
C ASP A 336 4.65 -20.85 -19.91
N ALA A 337 5.79 -20.34 -19.43
CA ALA A 337 5.91 -19.78 -18.09
C ALA A 337 4.96 -18.59 -17.83
N SER A 338 4.51 -17.88 -18.88
CA SER A 338 3.61 -16.73 -18.73
C SER A 338 2.21 -17.14 -18.22
N ARG A 339 1.79 -18.40 -18.44
CA ARG A 339 0.50 -18.90 -17.97
C ARG A 339 0.42 -19.06 -16.45
N ILE A 340 1.55 -19.39 -15.82
CA ILE A 340 1.59 -19.66 -14.38
C ILE A 340 2.46 -18.67 -13.60
N SER A 341 3.07 -17.67 -14.24
CA SER A 341 3.95 -16.68 -13.59
C SER A 341 3.26 -15.93 -12.44
N LEU A 342 2.01 -15.51 -12.63
CA LEU A 342 1.21 -14.81 -11.62
C LEU A 342 0.97 -15.66 -10.36
N ILE A 343 0.71 -16.97 -10.54
CA ILE A 343 0.43 -17.88 -9.43
C ILE A 343 1.69 -18.52 -8.85
N MET A 344 2.78 -18.63 -9.62
CA MET A 344 4.03 -19.25 -9.17
C MET A 344 4.58 -18.61 -7.89
N ASN A 345 4.54 -17.27 -7.78
CA ASN A 345 4.98 -16.61 -6.55
C ASN A 345 4.10 -16.99 -5.34
N GLU A 346 2.78 -17.08 -5.51
CA GLU A 346 1.87 -17.53 -4.45
C GLU A 346 2.04 -19.03 -4.13
N LEU A 347 2.48 -19.86 -5.10
CA LEU A 347 2.82 -21.28 -4.88
C LEU A 347 4.11 -21.48 -4.07
N LEU A 348 5.10 -20.60 -4.26
CA LEU A 348 6.38 -20.64 -3.53
C LEU A 348 6.21 -20.11 -2.10
N ILE A 349 5.48 -19.00 -1.95
CA ILE A 349 5.24 -18.34 -0.67
C ILE A 349 4.18 -19.12 0.15
N GLY A 350 3.03 -19.42 -0.45
CA GLY A 350 1.90 -20.00 0.27
C GLY A 350 1.17 -18.99 1.17
N GLN A 351 -0.03 -19.35 1.59
CA GLN A 351 -0.95 -18.46 2.33
C GLN A 351 -0.87 -18.64 3.86
N ARG A 352 0.12 -19.38 4.37
CA ARG A 352 0.20 -19.71 5.79
C ARG A 352 0.48 -18.46 6.63
N THR A 353 -0.34 -18.33 7.67
CA THR A 353 -0.40 -17.21 8.60
C THR A 353 -0.39 -17.79 10.00
N GLY A 354 0.50 -17.30 10.86
CA GLY A 354 0.56 -17.76 12.24
C GLY A 354 -0.53 -17.14 13.11
N SER A 355 -0.64 -17.65 14.33
CA SER A 355 -1.57 -17.14 15.34
C SER A 355 -0.97 -17.22 16.74
N ILE A 356 -1.44 -16.37 17.64
CA ILE A 356 -1.10 -16.40 19.07
C ILE A 356 -2.37 -16.13 19.88
N GLU A 357 -2.48 -16.74 21.05
CA GLU A 357 -3.62 -16.55 21.94
C GLU A 357 -3.78 -15.07 22.36
N ILE A 358 -5.00 -14.52 22.29
CA ILE A 358 -5.27 -13.10 22.58
C ILE A 358 -4.87 -12.72 24.02
N SER A 359 -4.99 -13.67 24.96
CA SER A 359 -4.56 -13.53 26.36
C SER A 359 -3.04 -13.31 26.51
N ALA A 360 -2.26 -13.71 25.51
CA ALA A 360 -0.80 -13.72 25.51
C ALA A 360 -0.18 -12.53 24.77
N SER A 361 -0.96 -11.61 24.22
CA SER A 361 -0.42 -10.38 23.62
C SER A 361 0.14 -9.45 24.69
N THR A 362 1.43 -9.11 24.61
CA THR A 362 2.02 -8.04 25.44
C THR A 362 1.65 -6.64 24.96
N LEU A 363 0.96 -6.53 23.81
CA LEU A 363 0.58 -5.28 23.17
C LEU A 363 -0.89 -4.96 23.48
N SER A 364 -1.10 -3.98 24.36
CA SER A 364 -2.42 -3.61 24.90
C SER A 364 -3.47 -3.28 23.83
N LEU A 365 -3.11 -2.54 22.78
CA LEU A 365 -4.02 -2.18 21.68
C LEU A 365 -4.55 -3.42 20.94
N VAL A 366 -3.70 -4.42 20.67
CA VAL A 366 -4.14 -5.68 20.05
C VAL A 366 -5.22 -6.33 20.94
N THR A 367 -4.98 -6.39 22.24
CA THR A 367 -5.92 -6.94 23.22
C THR A 367 -7.24 -6.15 23.27
N GLU A 368 -7.17 -4.82 23.24
CA GLU A 368 -8.34 -3.92 23.15
C GLU A 368 -9.16 -4.19 21.89
N PHE A 369 -8.53 -4.12 20.71
CA PHE A 369 -9.16 -4.27 19.41
C PHE A 369 -9.84 -5.64 19.26
N LYS A 370 -9.21 -6.73 19.74
CA LYS A 370 -9.80 -8.08 19.75
C LYS A 370 -10.99 -8.19 20.70
N GLN A 371 -10.99 -7.45 21.82
CA GLN A 371 -12.16 -7.38 22.70
C GLN A 371 -13.31 -6.61 22.05
N GLN A 372 -13.03 -5.49 21.36
CA GLN A 372 -14.03 -4.71 20.63
C GLN A 372 -14.65 -5.52 19.48
N LEU A 373 -13.85 -6.18 18.63
CA LEU A 373 -14.34 -7.11 17.59
C LEU A 373 -15.32 -8.16 18.16
N LYS A 374 -14.97 -8.76 19.30
CA LYS A 374 -15.78 -9.79 19.98
C LYS A 374 -17.07 -9.22 20.56
N ALA A 375 -17.02 -8.05 21.19
CA ALA A 375 -18.20 -7.36 21.76
C ALA A 375 -19.20 -6.96 20.67
N PHE A 376 -18.72 -6.43 19.55
CA PHE A 376 -19.56 -6.05 18.42
C PHE A 376 -20.10 -7.25 17.63
N ARG A 377 -19.46 -8.42 17.75
CA ARG A 377 -19.65 -9.67 16.97
C ARG A 377 -19.12 -9.59 15.53
N LEU A 378 -18.06 -8.79 15.33
CA LEU A 378 -17.39 -8.63 14.05
C LEU A 378 -16.38 -9.77 13.74
N ASN A 379 -16.10 -10.66 14.71
CA ASN A 379 -15.20 -11.81 14.54
C ASN A 379 -15.49 -12.70 13.31
N LYS A 380 -16.71 -12.70 12.75
CA LYS A 380 -17.03 -13.47 11.54
C LYS A 380 -16.49 -12.86 10.24
N TYR A 381 -16.12 -11.58 10.28
CA TYR A 381 -15.53 -10.83 9.17
C TYR A 381 -14.01 -10.70 9.30
N TRP A 382 -13.39 -11.37 10.28
CA TRP A 382 -11.98 -11.26 10.62
C TRP A 382 -11.36 -12.66 10.66
N MET A 383 -10.30 -12.90 9.87
CA MET A 383 -9.85 -14.24 9.42
C MET A 383 -10.84 -14.95 8.50
N GLU A 384 -11.67 -14.21 7.77
CA GLU A 384 -12.58 -14.73 6.74
C GLU A 384 -12.30 -14.01 5.42
N ASN A 385 -12.05 -14.77 4.35
CA ASN A 385 -11.57 -14.24 3.07
C ASN A 385 -12.71 -13.98 2.07
N SER A 386 -13.94 -14.37 2.38
CA SER A 386 -15.11 -14.10 1.53
C SER A 386 -15.63 -12.67 1.70
N PRO A 387 -15.88 -11.91 0.62
CA PRO A 387 -16.37 -10.54 0.73
C PRO A 387 -17.83 -10.49 1.20
N GLU A 388 -18.03 -10.19 2.48
CA GLU A 388 -19.35 -9.97 3.08
C GLU A 388 -19.69 -8.48 3.21
N MET A 389 -20.99 -8.18 3.23
CA MET A 389 -21.54 -6.83 3.40
C MET A 389 -22.28 -6.68 4.74
N LEU A 390 -22.15 -5.52 5.37
CA LEU A 390 -22.91 -5.13 6.57
C LEU A 390 -23.55 -3.75 6.40
N GLN A 391 -24.86 -3.67 6.62
CA GLN A 391 -25.59 -2.40 6.64
C GLN A 391 -25.83 -1.91 8.08
N LEU A 392 -25.44 -0.67 8.37
CA LEU A 392 -25.52 -0.04 9.69
C LEU A 392 -26.53 1.11 9.71
N ASP A 393 -27.74 0.85 10.19
CA ASP A 393 -28.70 1.90 10.60
C ASP A 393 -28.19 2.66 11.85
N LEU A 394 -27.57 3.82 11.63
CA LEU A 394 -26.85 4.62 12.63
C LEU A 394 -27.72 5.16 13.78
N ARG A 395 -29.05 5.15 13.62
CA ARG A 395 -30.00 5.58 14.69
C ARG A 395 -30.05 4.59 15.86
N LYS A 396 -29.42 3.42 15.73
CA LYS A 396 -29.27 2.41 16.78
C LYS A 396 -27.90 2.59 17.44
N GLU A 397 -27.87 2.86 18.73
CA GLU A 397 -26.66 3.04 19.55
C GLU A 397 -25.57 1.99 19.26
N LYS A 398 -25.93 0.69 19.23
CA LYS A 398 -24.97 -0.38 18.89
C LYS A 398 -24.37 -0.22 17.47
N HIS A 399 -25.15 0.22 16.49
CA HIS A 399 -24.67 0.41 15.12
C HIS A 399 -23.76 1.64 15.01
N LEU A 400 -24.06 2.72 15.73
CA LEU A 400 -23.19 3.89 15.84
C LEU A 400 -21.83 3.54 16.46
N LEU A 401 -21.82 2.70 17.51
CA LEU A 401 -20.57 2.19 18.09
C LEU A 401 -19.78 1.29 17.12
N ILE A 402 -20.47 0.47 16.31
CA ILE A 402 -19.83 -0.33 15.26
C ILE A 402 -19.22 0.59 14.18
N SER A 403 -19.97 1.58 13.69
CA SER A 403 -19.49 2.58 12.71
C SER A 403 -18.23 3.28 13.23
N ARG A 404 -18.26 3.83 14.45
CA ARG A 404 -17.11 4.45 15.13
C ARG A 404 -15.89 3.52 15.13
N PHE A 405 -16.05 2.25 15.52
CA PHE A 405 -14.98 1.26 15.52
C PHE A 405 -14.44 0.93 14.12
N LEU A 406 -15.30 0.81 13.10
CA LEU A 406 -14.86 0.54 11.73
C LEU A 406 -14.07 1.72 11.15
N HIS A 407 -14.49 2.96 11.41
CA HIS A 407 -13.70 4.15 11.06
C HIS A 407 -12.36 4.21 11.82
N GLN A 408 -12.34 3.94 13.13
CA GLN A 408 -11.09 3.80 13.90
C GLN A 408 -10.16 2.75 13.26
N SER A 409 -10.69 1.60 12.86
CA SER A 409 -9.92 0.55 12.18
C SER A 409 -9.41 0.95 10.78
N THR A 410 -10.08 1.91 10.12
CA THR A 410 -9.59 2.51 8.87
C THR A 410 -8.41 3.46 9.14
N LEU A 411 -8.52 4.30 10.18
CA LEU A 411 -7.47 5.26 10.59
C LEU A 411 -6.22 4.53 11.11
N LEU A 412 -6.37 3.37 11.74
CA LEU A 412 -5.29 2.43 12.06
C LEU A 412 -4.66 1.75 10.82
N GLN A 413 -5.13 2.07 9.60
CA GLN A 413 -4.65 1.54 8.31
C GLN A 413 -4.69 0.01 8.21
N LEU A 414 -5.69 -0.63 8.83
CA LEU A 414 -5.82 -2.09 8.85
C LEU A 414 -6.36 -2.66 7.52
N LEU A 415 -7.06 -1.84 6.72
CA LEU A 415 -7.59 -2.12 5.38
C LEU A 415 -8.58 -3.31 5.23
N TRP A 416 -8.88 -4.03 6.32
CA TRP A 416 -9.82 -5.16 6.34
C TRP A 416 -11.30 -4.83 6.02
N CYS A 417 -11.66 -3.54 5.98
CA CYS A 417 -13.01 -3.06 5.73
C CYS A 417 -13.03 -1.69 5.02
N GLU A 418 -14.08 -1.45 4.21
CA GLU A 418 -14.27 -0.24 3.42
C GLU A 418 -15.75 0.22 3.45
N GLU A 419 -15.98 1.54 3.46
CA GLU A 419 -17.33 2.13 3.35
C GLU A 419 -17.74 2.24 1.87
N GLU A 420 -18.79 1.53 1.45
CA GLU A 420 -19.33 1.65 0.10
C GLU A 420 -20.22 2.90 -0.04
N SER A 421 -19.82 3.81 -0.91
CA SER A 421 -20.54 5.06 -1.20
C SER A 421 -21.77 4.85 -2.10
N VAL A 422 -22.88 4.45 -1.46
CA VAL A 422 -24.19 4.29 -2.14
C VAL A 422 -24.69 5.63 -2.65
N SER A 423 -25.27 5.65 -3.86
CA SER A 423 -25.95 6.84 -4.40
C SER A 423 -27.07 7.32 -3.46
N ALA A 424 -27.02 8.61 -3.06
CA ALA A 424 -27.89 9.24 -2.04
C ALA A 424 -29.41 9.23 -2.32
N GLN A 425 -29.87 8.59 -3.40
CA GLN A 425 -31.29 8.39 -3.73
C GLN A 425 -31.81 6.98 -3.35
N ALA A 426 -30.92 6.01 -3.06
CA ALA A 426 -31.30 4.61 -2.87
C ALA A 426 -31.56 4.23 -1.40
N LEU A 427 -30.82 4.83 -0.47
CA LEU A 427 -30.94 4.63 0.99
C LEU A 427 -30.83 6.00 1.67
N GLY A 428 -31.73 6.30 2.60
CA GLY A 428 -31.69 7.56 3.33
C GLY A 428 -30.51 7.62 4.31
N ASN A 429 -29.90 8.81 4.42
CA ASN A 429 -28.61 9.21 5.03
C ASN A 429 -28.22 8.61 6.41
N PHE A 430 -29.09 7.85 7.06
CA PHE A 430 -28.87 7.18 8.34
C PHE A 430 -28.30 5.76 8.21
N HIS A 431 -27.83 5.36 7.02
CA HIS A 431 -27.31 4.02 6.75
C HIS A 431 -25.92 4.09 6.13
N GLU A 432 -24.98 3.35 6.71
CA GLU A 432 -23.70 3.02 6.08
C GLU A 432 -23.75 1.59 5.55
N ASN A 433 -23.08 1.35 4.42
CA ASN A 433 -22.80 0.01 3.92
C ASN A 433 -21.29 -0.24 4.02
N TRP A 434 -20.90 -1.33 4.65
CA TRP A 434 -19.52 -1.72 4.85
C TRP A 434 -19.23 -3.04 4.14
N ARG A 435 -18.16 -3.05 3.34
CA ARG A 435 -17.60 -4.25 2.71
C ARG A 435 -16.40 -4.74 3.53
N PHE A 436 -16.33 -6.04 3.77
CA PHE A 436 -15.19 -6.67 4.45
C PHE A 436 -14.34 -7.46 3.45
N GLN A 437 -13.02 -7.33 3.58
CA GLN A 437 -12.01 -8.14 2.90
C GLN A 437 -10.83 -8.24 3.86
N TRP A 438 -10.86 -9.23 4.75
CA TRP A 438 -9.72 -9.47 5.64
C TRP A 438 -8.57 -10.12 4.88
N GLU A 439 -7.35 -9.70 5.19
CA GLU A 439 -6.12 -10.31 4.68
C GLU A 439 -5.17 -10.61 5.86
N PRO A 440 -4.26 -11.60 5.74
CA PRO A 440 -3.30 -11.94 6.78
C PRO A 440 -2.50 -10.76 7.36
N ASP A 441 -2.13 -9.81 6.51
CA ASP A 441 -1.36 -8.62 6.90
C ASP A 441 -2.17 -7.66 7.80
N CYS A 442 -3.50 -7.81 7.94
CA CYS A 442 -4.32 -7.04 8.87
C CYS A 442 -3.96 -7.30 10.35
N GLU A 443 -3.52 -8.53 10.70
CA GLU A 443 -2.99 -8.85 12.04
C GLU A 443 -1.68 -8.13 12.32
N ILE A 444 -0.85 -7.96 11.29
CA ILE A 444 0.47 -7.36 11.40
C ILE A 444 0.37 -5.84 11.40
N ARG A 445 -0.52 -5.25 10.60
CA ARG A 445 -0.88 -3.83 10.66
C ARG A 445 -1.45 -3.44 12.03
N LEU A 446 -2.30 -4.29 12.61
CA LEU A 446 -2.85 -4.11 13.96
C LEU A 446 -1.74 -4.15 15.03
N THR A 447 -0.80 -5.07 14.84
CA THR A 447 0.40 -5.17 15.67
C THR A 447 1.28 -3.92 15.55
N GLU A 448 1.56 -3.45 14.34
CA GLU A 448 2.38 -2.25 14.06
C GLU A 448 1.75 -0.99 14.65
N ALA A 449 0.43 -0.83 14.56
CA ALA A 449 -0.29 0.25 15.25
C ALA A 449 -0.23 0.12 16.80
N ALA A 450 -0.14 -1.11 17.32
CA ALA A 450 0.08 -1.37 18.76
C ALA A 450 1.54 -1.17 19.22
N ILE A 451 2.47 -0.94 18.27
CA ILE A 451 3.79 -0.39 18.57
C ILE A 451 3.65 1.13 18.80
N GLU A 452 2.91 1.82 17.90
CA GLU A 452 2.61 3.26 17.97
C GLU A 452 1.90 3.65 19.28
N GLY A 453 0.72 3.08 19.55
CA GLY A 453 -0.11 3.41 20.72
C GLY A 453 -0.34 2.25 21.68
N SER A 454 -0.58 2.59 22.95
CA SER A 454 -1.05 1.65 23.99
C SER A 454 -2.50 1.19 23.78
N ASP A 455 -3.25 1.93 22.98
CA ASP A 455 -4.70 1.91 22.82
C ASP A 455 -5.06 2.53 21.47
N ILE A 456 -6.26 2.23 20.98
CA ILE A 456 -6.71 2.61 19.63
C ILE A 456 -6.59 4.13 19.39
N GLN A 457 -6.96 4.96 20.37
CA GLN A 457 -6.97 6.42 20.23
C GLN A 457 -5.53 6.97 20.14
N THR A 458 -4.64 6.58 21.07
CA THR A 458 -3.24 7.02 21.08
C THR A 458 -2.49 6.62 19.80
N ALA A 459 -2.78 5.43 19.25
CA ALA A 459 -2.17 4.98 18.00
C ALA A 459 -2.63 5.83 16.81
N ILE A 460 -3.93 6.07 16.68
CA ILE A 460 -4.50 6.89 15.60
C ILE A 460 -3.89 8.31 15.61
N LEU A 461 -3.75 8.93 16.78
CA LEU A 461 -3.14 10.25 16.92
C LEU A 461 -1.68 10.27 16.46
N LYS A 462 -0.83 9.36 16.96
CA LYS A 462 0.59 9.27 16.54
C LYS A 462 0.77 8.96 15.06
N ILE A 463 -0.05 8.06 14.52
CA ILE A 463 -0.04 7.72 13.08
C ILE A 463 -0.37 8.97 12.25
N SER A 464 -1.30 9.81 12.73
CA SER A 464 -1.64 11.10 12.12
C SER A 464 -0.46 12.08 12.16
N GLU A 465 0.14 12.30 13.34
CA GLU A 465 1.30 13.18 13.54
C GLU A 465 2.47 12.79 12.62
N ARG A 466 2.78 11.49 12.57
CA ARG A 466 3.81 10.92 11.70
C ARG A 466 3.51 11.17 10.22
N LEU A 467 2.30 10.87 9.75
CA LEU A 467 1.93 11.07 8.36
C LEU A 467 1.94 12.55 7.95
N TRP A 468 1.54 13.48 8.82
CA TRP A 468 1.48 14.91 8.47
C TRP A 468 2.80 15.65 8.68
N THR A 469 3.74 15.10 9.44
CA THR A 469 5.14 15.57 9.45
C THR A 469 5.90 15.06 8.22
N GLU A 470 5.61 13.85 7.74
CA GLU A 470 6.25 13.27 6.55
C GLU A 470 5.64 13.76 5.22
N THR A 471 4.33 14.04 5.17
CA THR A 471 3.58 14.27 3.93
C THR A 471 2.98 15.67 3.84
N LYS A 472 3.08 16.30 2.67
CA LYS A 472 2.40 17.56 2.32
C LYS A 472 1.05 17.37 1.61
N ASP A 473 0.54 16.14 1.53
CA ASP A 473 -0.67 15.85 0.75
C ASP A 473 -1.94 16.29 1.48
N LEU A 474 -2.63 17.27 0.89
CA LEU A 474 -3.93 17.79 1.31
C LEU A 474 -5.09 16.83 0.98
N LEU A 475 -4.95 15.94 -0.01
CA LEU A 475 -5.97 14.94 -0.35
C LEU A 475 -6.04 13.83 0.70
N ALA A 476 -4.89 13.36 1.20
CA ALA A 476 -4.82 12.48 2.35
C ALA A 476 -5.57 13.07 3.56
N LEU A 477 -5.38 14.36 3.86
CA LEU A 477 -6.07 15.03 4.98
C LEU A 477 -7.61 14.96 4.85
N GLY A 478 -8.15 14.99 3.64
CA GLY A 478 -9.59 14.80 3.38
C GLY A 478 -10.13 13.42 3.81
N HIS A 479 -9.34 12.36 3.67
CA HIS A 479 -9.67 11.03 4.19
C HIS A 479 -9.68 11.00 5.72
N TRP A 480 -8.65 11.59 6.34
CA TRP A 480 -8.55 11.69 7.81
C TRP A 480 -9.68 12.52 8.42
N ILE A 481 -10.12 13.59 7.76
CA ILE A 481 -11.33 14.35 8.12
C ILE A 481 -12.56 13.44 8.11
N ASN A 482 -12.84 12.76 6.99
CA ASN A 482 -14.06 11.95 6.85
C ASN A 482 -14.12 10.79 7.87
N HIS A 483 -13.07 9.98 7.97
CA HIS A 483 -13.08 8.82 8.87
C HIS A 483 -12.92 9.25 10.34
N GLY A 484 -12.10 10.25 10.63
CA GLY A 484 -11.90 10.74 12.00
C GLY A 484 -13.18 11.23 12.66
N LEU A 485 -14.00 12.00 11.93
CA LEU A 485 -15.20 12.61 12.50
C LEU A 485 -16.23 11.55 12.89
N LYS A 486 -16.44 10.57 12.00
CA LYS A 486 -17.29 9.42 12.25
C LYS A 486 -16.71 8.44 13.29
N ALA A 487 -15.40 8.45 13.51
CA ALA A 487 -14.68 7.66 14.52
C ALA A 487 -14.82 8.19 15.96
N ASP A 488 -15.45 9.36 16.17
CA ASP A 488 -15.67 9.97 17.49
C ASP A 488 -14.36 10.22 18.27
N MET A 489 -13.44 10.93 17.63
CA MET A 489 -12.13 11.28 18.21
C MET A 489 -11.93 12.80 18.33
N PRO A 490 -12.33 13.43 19.45
CA PRO A 490 -12.18 14.87 19.68
C PRO A 490 -10.75 15.40 19.50
N GLU A 491 -9.76 14.67 19.98
CA GLU A 491 -8.35 15.07 19.98
C GLU A 491 -7.76 15.11 18.56
N LEU A 492 -8.31 14.32 17.64
CA LEU A 492 -7.93 14.32 16.23
C LEU A 492 -8.36 15.63 15.53
N TRP A 493 -9.44 16.29 15.97
CA TRP A 493 -9.83 17.62 15.44
C TRP A 493 -8.88 18.72 15.85
N ASN A 494 -8.30 18.65 17.05
CA ASN A 494 -7.29 19.62 17.46
C ASN A 494 -6.08 19.55 16.52
N LEU A 495 -5.60 18.34 16.24
CA LEU A 495 -4.45 18.12 15.34
C LEU A 495 -4.77 18.48 13.88
N ILE A 496 -5.95 18.10 13.37
CA ILE A 496 -6.40 18.45 12.01
C ILE A 496 -6.62 19.96 11.87
N SER A 497 -7.22 20.62 12.86
CA SER A 497 -7.48 22.07 12.85
C SER A 497 -6.17 22.86 12.86
N THR A 498 -5.20 22.48 13.70
CA THR A 498 -3.84 23.05 13.66
C THR A 498 -3.21 22.86 12.29
N ARG A 499 -3.27 21.64 11.72
CA ARG A 499 -2.70 21.35 10.40
C ARG A 499 -3.38 22.14 9.27
N LEU A 500 -4.70 22.30 9.31
CA LEU A 500 -5.47 23.10 8.34
C LEU A 500 -5.11 24.59 8.43
N HIS A 501 -4.96 25.12 9.65
CA HIS A 501 -4.50 26.48 9.86
C HIS A 501 -3.09 26.69 9.28
N ASP A 502 -2.12 25.82 9.58
CA ASP A 502 -0.76 25.89 9.02
C ASP A 502 -0.75 25.82 7.48
N LEU A 503 -1.68 25.06 6.89
CA LEU A 503 -1.85 24.94 5.43
C LEU A 503 -2.55 26.15 4.79
N SER A 504 -3.42 26.86 5.52
CA SER A 504 -4.00 28.15 5.08
C SER A 504 -3.03 29.34 5.19
N VAL A 505 -1.95 29.21 5.98
CA VAL A 505 -0.92 30.25 6.19
C VAL A 505 0.30 30.04 5.28
N SER A 506 0.40 28.90 4.58
CA SER A 506 1.49 28.57 3.67
C SER A 506 1.08 28.65 2.18
N ASP A 507 2.08 28.91 1.32
CA ASP A 507 1.98 29.19 -0.12
C ASP A 507 1.60 27.92 -0.94
N ASN A 508 0.44 27.36 -0.64
CA ASN A 508 -0.12 26.13 -1.22
C ASN A 508 -1.02 26.43 -2.42
N SER A 509 -1.39 25.41 -3.21
CA SER A 509 -2.29 25.65 -4.33
C SER A 509 -3.72 25.93 -3.84
N LEU A 510 -4.31 27.00 -4.38
CA LEU A 510 -5.75 27.30 -4.29
C LEU A 510 -6.64 26.08 -4.60
N ILE A 511 -6.18 25.21 -5.50
CA ILE A 511 -6.87 23.97 -5.88
C ILE A 511 -6.95 23.00 -4.70
N ASP A 512 -5.83 22.80 -4.00
CA ASP A 512 -5.70 21.82 -2.92
C ASP A 512 -6.51 22.25 -1.68
N LEU A 513 -6.58 23.57 -1.43
CA LEU A 513 -7.47 24.15 -0.42
C LEU A 513 -8.96 24.01 -0.81
N ALA A 514 -9.31 24.18 -2.10
CA ALA A 514 -10.68 24.03 -2.57
C ALA A 514 -11.18 22.57 -2.47
N GLU A 515 -10.32 21.56 -2.64
CA GLU A 515 -10.72 20.16 -2.47
C GLU A 515 -11.19 19.82 -1.04
N LEU A 516 -10.68 20.52 -0.02
CA LEU A 516 -11.10 20.36 1.38
C LEU A 516 -12.55 20.78 1.62
N ILE A 517 -13.14 21.62 0.75
CA ILE A 517 -14.54 22.05 0.86
C ILE A 517 -15.47 20.82 0.84
N ARG A 518 -15.20 19.82 0.00
CA ARG A 518 -16.07 18.64 -0.14
C ARG A 518 -16.17 17.78 1.13
N PRO A 519 -15.08 17.30 1.75
CA PRO A 519 -15.17 16.56 3.01
C PRO A 519 -15.75 17.43 4.13
N LEU A 520 -15.37 18.71 4.26
CA LEU A 520 -15.89 19.59 5.32
C LEU A 520 -17.42 19.84 5.21
N VAL A 521 -17.92 20.14 4.00
CA VAL A 521 -19.37 20.33 3.74
C VAL A 521 -20.16 19.04 4.00
N SER A 522 -19.63 17.90 3.56
CA SER A 522 -20.20 16.58 3.85
C SER A 522 -20.30 16.35 5.36
N SER A 523 -19.18 16.53 6.06
CA SER A 523 -19.06 16.35 7.51
C SER A 523 -20.02 17.20 8.33
N ILE A 524 -20.20 18.48 8.02
CA ILE A 524 -21.18 19.34 8.71
C ILE A 524 -22.61 18.85 8.42
N SER A 525 -22.89 18.50 7.15
CA SER A 525 -24.22 18.01 6.72
C SER A 525 -24.63 16.71 7.41
N TYR A 526 -23.67 15.83 7.77
CA TYR A 526 -23.93 14.54 8.41
C TYR A 526 -23.59 14.48 9.91
N GLY A 527 -22.93 15.49 10.50
CA GLY A 527 -22.46 15.46 11.89
C GLY A 527 -23.56 15.24 12.94
N ASN A 528 -24.78 15.73 12.67
CA ASN A 528 -25.97 15.47 13.49
C ASN A 528 -26.31 13.96 13.62
N ILE A 529 -25.91 13.12 12.67
CA ILE A 529 -26.19 11.68 12.67
C ILE A 529 -25.21 10.93 13.58
N HIS A 530 -23.95 11.38 13.62
CA HIS A 530 -22.91 10.80 14.48
C HIS A 530 -22.82 11.47 15.87
N GLN A 531 -23.71 12.43 16.17
CA GLN A 531 -23.82 13.20 17.43
C GLN A 531 -22.61 14.10 17.71
N MET A 532 -22.11 14.77 16.66
CA MET A 532 -20.90 15.60 16.70
C MET A 532 -21.19 17.09 16.96
N ASP A 533 -20.23 17.79 17.59
CA ASP A 533 -20.14 19.25 17.54
C ASP A 533 -19.49 19.68 16.21
N VAL A 534 -20.26 20.35 15.35
CA VAL A 534 -19.82 20.79 14.02
C VAL A 534 -19.30 22.24 14.01
N ALA A 535 -19.44 23.00 15.10
CA ALA A 535 -19.15 24.44 15.11
C ALA A 535 -17.68 24.77 14.79
N GLN A 536 -16.75 23.85 15.09
CA GLN A 536 -15.34 23.99 14.72
C GLN A 536 -15.10 23.79 13.21
N LEU A 537 -15.88 22.91 12.55
CA LEU A 537 -15.81 22.69 11.10
C LEU A 537 -16.40 23.89 10.34
N GLU A 538 -17.51 24.43 10.84
CA GLU A 538 -18.12 25.66 10.30
C GLU A 538 -17.12 26.82 10.36
N LYS A 539 -16.46 27.04 11.52
CA LYS A 539 -15.40 28.05 11.64
C LYS A 539 -14.25 27.84 10.66
N ILE A 540 -13.78 26.61 10.47
CA ILE A 540 -12.67 26.31 9.53
C ILE A 540 -13.08 26.62 8.08
N LEU A 541 -14.35 26.40 7.70
CA LEU A 541 -14.84 26.86 6.40
C LEU A 541 -14.92 28.39 6.32
N ASP A 542 -15.39 29.08 7.37
CA ASP A 542 -15.43 30.55 7.40
C ASP A 542 -14.03 31.19 7.42
N ASP A 543 -13.01 30.50 7.93
CA ASP A 543 -11.60 30.93 7.84
C ASP A 543 -11.03 30.70 6.41
N ILE A 544 -11.33 29.56 5.77
CA ILE A 544 -10.73 29.15 4.47
C ILE A 544 -11.46 29.75 3.25
N ILE A 545 -12.80 29.80 3.25
CA ILE A 545 -13.61 30.21 2.10
C ILE A 545 -13.30 31.65 1.65
N PRO A 546 -13.14 32.67 2.53
CA PRO A 546 -12.77 34.02 2.11
C PRO A 546 -11.41 34.10 1.43
N HIS A 547 -10.42 33.33 1.91
CA HIS A 547 -9.08 33.27 1.31
C HIS A 547 -9.16 32.68 -0.11
N ILE A 548 -9.86 31.55 -0.28
CA ILE A 548 -10.11 30.94 -1.61
C ILE A 548 -10.81 31.93 -2.55
N ILE A 549 -11.82 32.65 -2.08
CA ILE A 549 -12.56 33.64 -2.90
C ILE A 549 -11.63 34.80 -3.32
N LEU A 550 -10.82 35.33 -2.40
CA LEU A 550 -9.96 36.49 -2.66
C LEU A 550 -8.80 36.18 -3.61
N GLU A 551 -8.25 34.95 -3.57
CA GLU A 551 -7.19 34.52 -4.50
C GLU A 551 -7.70 34.05 -5.86
N PHE A 552 -8.98 33.67 -5.97
CA PHE A 552 -9.52 33.13 -7.22
C PHE A 552 -9.23 33.99 -8.46
N PRO A 553 -9.35 35.34 -8.44
CA PRO A 553 -9.05 36.18 -9.62
C PRO A 553 -7.56 36.24 -9.99
N SER A 554 -6.64 36.26 -9.03
CA SER A 554 -5.21 36.33 -9.32
C SER A 554 -4.71 35.00 -9.91
N GLN A 555 -5.14 33.87 -9.33
CA GLN A 555 -4.85 32.53 -9.83
C GLN A 555 -5.54 32.26 -11.19
N SER A 556 -6.64 32.95 -11.50
CA SER A 556 -7.35 32.83 -12.79
C SER A 556 -6.77 33.70 -13.92
N ALA A 557 -5.73 34.49 -13.66
CA ALA A 557 -5.17 35.45 -14.61
C ALA A 557 -3.97 34.90 -15.41
N GLN A 558 -3.95 35.09 -16.72
CA GLN A 558 -2.83 34.77 -17.63
C GLN A 558 -2.33 33.30 -17.64
N ILE A 559 -3.12 32.37 -17.09
CA ILE A 559 -2.89 30.92 -17.07
C ILE A 559 -3.08 30.25 -18.45
N LYS A 560 -2.83 28.94 -18.52
CA LYS A 560 -3.10 28.07 -19.69
C LYS A 560 -4.44 27.34 -19.58
N SER A 561 -4.93 26.82 -20.71
CA SER A 561 -6.20 26.10 -20.85
C SER A 561 -6.35 24.88 -19.92
N ASP A 562 -5.26 24.17 -19.62
CA ASP A 562 -5.25 23.00 -18.72
C ASP A 562 -5.34 23.41 -17.24
N GLU A 563 -4.71 24.53 -16.86
CA GLU A 563 -4.78 25.12 -15.52
C GLU A 563 -6.19 25.69 -15.27
N ALA A 564 -6.77 26.34 -16.27
CA ALA A 564 -8.16 26.82 -16.24
C ALA A 564 -9.17 25.67 -15.99
N GLN A 565 -8.91 24.46 -16.49
CA GLN A 565 -9.78 23.31 -16.24
C GLN A 565 -9.74 22.83 -14.77
N LYS A 566 -8.64 23.07 -14.05
CA LYS A 566 -8.57 22.81 -12.60
C LYS A 566 -9.32 23.87 -11.81
N LEU A 567 -9.16 25.15 -12.15
CA LEU A 567 -9.84 26.25 -11.46
C LEU A 567 -11.37 26.24 -11.65
N LEU A 568 -11.88 25.71 -12.78
CA LEU A 568 -13.32 25.42 -12.92
C LEU A 568 -13.85 24.47 -11.84
N ARG A 569 -13.06 23.45 -11.45
CA ARG A 569 -13.42 22.52 -10.36
C ARG A 569 -13.44 23.24 -9.00
N CYS A 570 -12.53 24.19 -8.78
CA CYS A 570 -12.57 25.07 -7.60
C CYS A 570 -13.85 25.91 -7.55
N MET A 571 -14.27 26.52 -8.68
CA MET A 571 -15.55 27.25 -8.77
C MET A 571 -16.74 26.36 -8.41
N ASP A 572 -16.77 25.13 -8.94
CA ASP A 572 -17.85 24.18 -8.68
C ASP A 572 -17.89 23.74 -7.20
N LEU A 573 -16.73 23.62 -6.55
CA LEU A 573 -16.62 23.32 -5.12
C LEU A 573 -17.13 24.49 -4.25
N ILE A 574 -16.70 25.73 -4.54
CA ILE A 574 -17.21 26.95 -3.87
C ILE A 574 -18.73 27.10 -4.08
N GLN A 575 -19.22 26.84 -5.30
CA GLN A 575 -20.66 26.87 -5.59
C GLN A 575 -21.41 25.75 -4.84
N SER A 576 -20.80 24.58 -4.65
CA SER A 576 -21.38 23.51 -3.84
C SER A 576 -21.46 23.86 -2.34
N PHE A 577 -20.50 24.62 -1.81
CA PHE A 577 -20.59 25.17 -0.46
C PHE A 577 -21.80 26.10 -0.33
N PHE A 578 -21.92 27.13 -1.19
CA PHE A 578 -23.05 28.07 -1.11
C PHE A 578 -24.42 27.44 -1.43
N TYR A 579 -24.47 26.29 -2.11
CA TYR A 579 -25.71 25.52 -2.25
C TYR A 579 -26.20 24.91 -0.92
N HIS A 580 -25.28 24.45 -0.07
CA HIS A 580 -25.61 23.93 1.26
C HIS A 580 -25.78 25.07 2.29
N PHE A 581 -24.91 26.08 2.24
CA PHE A 581 -24.85 27.21 3.18
C PHE A 581 -25.37 28.51 2.55
N SER A 582 -26.59 28.47 1.99
CA SER A 582 -27.18 29.55 1.19
C SER A 582 -27.53 30.86 1.94
N LYS A 583 -27.00 31.03 3.16
CA LYS A 583 -27.15 32.22 4.03
C LYS A 583 -25.82 32.61 4.70
N ASN A 584 -24.70 32.03 4.29
CA ASN A 584 -23.38 32.38 4.80
C ASN A 584 -22.96 33.78 4.31
N ASP A 585 -22.38 34.58 5.20
CA ASP A 585 -22.06 36.00 4.95
C ASP A 585 -21.01 36.20 3.83
N HIS A 586 -20.25 35.17 3.45
CA HIS A 586 -19.27 35.24 2.37
C HIS A 586 -19.90 35.14 0.96
N LEU A 587 -21.22 34.95 0.85
CA LEU A 587 -21.89 34.87 -0.45
C LEU A 587 -21.79 36.19 -1.24
N ASP A 588 -21.97 37.35 -0.59
CA ASP A 588 -21.83 38.66 -1.25
C ASP A 588 -20.37 38.93 -1.66
N LEU A 589 -19.40 38.42 -0.91
CA LEU A 589 -17.98 38.46 -1.29
C LEU A 589 -17.72 37.64 -2.57
N TRP A 590 -18.28 36.42 -2.66
CA TRP A 590 -18.19 35.60 -3.88
C TRP A 590 -18.85 36.27 -5.08
N ILE A 591 -20.06 36.81 -4.91
CA ILE A 591 -20.79 37.52 -5.98
C ILE A 591 -20.02 38.76 -6.46
N SER A 592 -19.45 39.55 -5.54
CA SER A 592 -18.65 40.73 -5.92
C SER A 592 -17.37 40.34 -6.67
N THR A 593 -16.68 39.30 -6.22
CA THR A 593 -15.48 38.74 -6.87
C THR A 593 -15.78 38.23 -8.27
N LEU A 594 -16.86 37.45 -8.45
CA LEU A 594 -17.31 36.95 -9.75
C LEU A 594 -17.66 38.09 -10.70
N ASN A 595 -18.43 39.08 -10.25
CA ASN A 595 -18.79 40.22 -11.09
C ASN A 595 -17.56 41.02 -11.55
N LEU A 596 -16.57 41.25 -10.68
CA LEU A 596 -15.30 41.87 -11.06
C LEU A 596 -14.54 41.03 -12.11
N ALA A 597 -14.27 39.75 -11.80
CA ALA A 597 -13.53 38.84 -12.67
C ALA A 597 -14.22 38.61 -14.03
N SER A 598 -15.56 38.69 -14.10
CA SER A 598 -16.33 38.57 -15.36
C SER A 598 -15.93 39.64 -16.40
N THR A 599 -15.52 40.84 -15.94
CA THR A 599 -15.19 42.00 -16.79
C THR A 599 -13.69 42.18 -17.04
N GLN A 600 -12.84 41.42 -16.34
CA GLN A 600 -11.39 41.55 -16.41
C GLN A 600 -10.79 40.77 -17.58
N ALA A 601 -10.16 41.49 -18.53
CA ALA A 601 -9.59 40.92 -19.76
C ALA A 601 -8.34 40.04 -19.55
N ASN A 602 -7.74 40.03 -18.35
CA ASN A 602 -6.63 39.15 -17.99
C ASN A 602 -7.08 37.78 -17.46
N ILE A 603 -8.37 37.61 -17.09
CA ILE A 603 -8.94 36.35 -16.60
C ILE A 603 -9.17 35.40 -17.78
N HIS A 604 -8.80 34.13 -17.62
CA HIS A 604 -8.87 33.14 -18.69
C HIS A 604 -10.29 33.07 -19.32
N PRO A 605 -10.44 33.10 -20.67
CA PRO A 605 -11.75 33.19 -21.32
C PRO A 605 -12.72 32.07 -20.90
N LYS A 606 -12.20 30.84 -20.78
CA LYS A 606 -12.91 29.67 -20.25
C LYS A 606 -13.46 29.85 -18.83
N ILE A 607 -12.74 30.56 -17.96
CA ILE A 607 -13.23 30.87 -16.60
C ILE A 607 -14.33 31.94 -16.69
N ARG A 608 -14.10 33.02 -17.47
CA ARG A 608 -15.11 34.09 -17.69
C ARG A 608 -16.43 33.53 -18.21
N GLY A 609 -16.41 32.56 -19.13
CA GLY A 609 -17.61 31.85 -19.61
C GLY A 609 -18.40 31.14 -18.50
N ARG A 610 -17.72 30.43 -17.59
CA ARG A 610 -18.36 29.77 -16.43
C ARG A 610 -18.92 30.79 -15.43
N ILE A 611 -18.21 31.90 -15.20
CA ILE A 611 -18.70 33.01 -14.36
C ILE A 611 -20.03 33.54 -14.90
N TRP A 612 -20.09 33.87 -16.20
CA TRP A 612 -21.31 34.36 -16.83
C TRP A 612 -22.47 33.36 -16.78
N TYR A 613 -22.18 32.06 -16.91
CA TYR A 613 -23.19 31.01 -16.71
C TYR A 613 -23.79 31.06 -15.29
N LEU A 614 -22.94 31.01 -14.26
CA LEU A 614 -23.38 30.97 -12.85
C LEU A 614 -24.16 32.24 -12.47
N CYS A 615 -23.65 33.42 -12.82
CA CYS A 615 -24.33 34.69 -12.53
C CYS A 615 -25.70 34.82 -13.20
N LEU A 616 -25.93 34.17 -14.36
CA LEU A 616 -27.25 34.13 -15.01
C LEU A 616 -28.19 33.09 -14.40
N GLU A 617 -27.67 31.91 -14.07
CA GLU A 617 -28.44 30.83 -13.44
C GLU A 617 -28.97 31.24 -12.07
N GLN A 618 -28.11 31.86 -11.25
CA GLN A 618 -28.42 32.36 -9.91
C GLN A 618 -29.05 33.77 -9.92
N LYS A 619 -29.16 34.41 -11.09
CA LYS A 619 -29.71 35.77 -11.32
C LYS A 619 -28.96 36.90 -10.60
N TRP A 620 -27.66 36.72 -10.37
CA TRP A 620 -26.76 37.74 -9.83
C TRP A 620 -26.39 38.83 -10.85
N THR A 621 -26.63 38.62 -12.14
CA THR A 621 -26.40 39.61 -13.20
C THR A 621 -27.64 39.83 -14.09
N SER A 622 -27.66 40.97 -14.78
CA SER A 622 -28.75 41.38 -15.67
C SER A 622 -28.62 40.74 -17.06
N ARG A 623 -29.76 40.55 -17.75
CA ARG A 623 -29.79 39.99 -19.11
C ARG A 623 -29.24 40.96 -20.16
N GLU A 624 -29.32 42.25 -19.87
CA GLU A 624 -28.84 43.35 -20.69
C GLU A 624 -27.31 43.42 -20.66
N LEU A 625 -26.71 43.29 -19.46
CA LEU A 625 -25.25 43.19 -19.30
C LEU A 625 -24.67 41.97 -20.02
N PHE A 626 -25.35 40.83 -19.97
CA PHE A 626 -24.94 39.64 -20.71
C PHE A 626 -24.97 39.83 -22.23
N VAL A 627 -25.94 40.58 -22.77
CA VAL A 627 -25.97 40.92 -24.21
C VAL A 627 -24.78 41.82 -24.59
N VAL A 628 -24.32 42.71 -23.69
CA VAL A 628 -23.09 43.51 -23.92
C VAL A 628 -21.85 42.62 -23.98
N GLU A 629 -21.68 41.68 -23.05
CA GLU A 629 -20.57 40.69 -23.08
C GLU A 629 -20.61 39.83 -24.36
N LEU A 630 -21.78 39.31 -24.73
CA LEU A 630 -21.93 38.49 -25.95
C LEU A 630 -21.54 39.26 -27.21
N ASN A 631 -21.90 40.54 -27.31
CA ASN A 631 -21.49 41.41 -28.42
C ASN A 631 -19.97 41.67 -28.44
N HIS A 632 -19.30 41.63 -27.29
CA HIS A 632 -17.85 41.76 -27.17
C HIS A 632 -17.13 40.45 -27.55
N ILE A 633 -17.56 39.31 -26.99
CA ILE A 633 -16.99 37.97 -27.22
C ILE A 633 -17.16 37.49 -28.67
N PHE A 634 -18.28 37.84 -29.32
CA PHE A 634 -18.51 37.56 -30.75
C PHE A 634 -18.08 38.72 -31.68
N SER A 635 -17.35 39.72 -31.19
CA SER A 635 -16.84 40.82 -32.01
C SER A 635 -15.74 40.34 -32.99
N LYS A 636 -15.62 41.00 -34.14
CA LYS A 636 -14.53 40.75 -35.12
C LYS A 636 -13.13 41.12 -34.60
N SER A 637 -13.05 41.74 -33.43
CA SER A 637 -11.82 42.11 -32.72
C SER A 637 -11.42 41.11 -31.62
N ALA A 638 -12.29 40.15 -31.28
CA ALA A 638 -11.96 39.09 -30.33
C ALA A 638 -11.00 38.08 -30.96
N ARG A 639 -10.13 37.50 -30.13
CA ARG A 639 -9.29 36.36 -30.54
C ARG A 639 -10.16 35.11 -30.65
N ILE A 640 -9.93 34.35 -31.71
CA ILE A 640 -10.82 33.26 -32.14
C ILE A 640 -10.80 32.10 -31.13
N ASN A 641 -9.62 31.80 -30.57
CA ASN A 641 -9.45 30.83 -29.48
C ASN A 641 -10.15 31.28 -28.20
N ASP A 642 -9.96 32.53 -27.78
CA ASP A 642 -10.60 33.11 -26.59
C ASP A 642 -12.13 32.99 -26.66
N THR A 643 -12.74 33.26 -27.82
CA THR A 643 -14.18 33.07 -28.06
C THR A 643 -14.59 31.59 -27.94
N ALA A 644 -13.82 30.65 -28.52
CA ALA A 644 -14.11 29.22 -28.45
C ALA A 644 -13.97 28.64 -27.03
N GLU A 645 -12.97 29.10 -26.27
CA GLU A 645 -12.76 28.73 -24.87
C GLU A 645 -13.83 29.32 -23.94
N TRP A 646 -14.27 30.56 -24.17
CA TRP A 646 -15.39 31.16 -23.43
C TRP A 646 -16.68 30.34 -23.62
N ILE A 647 -16.93 29.84 -24.84
CA ILE A 647 -18.05 28.91 -25.12
C ILE A 647 -17.86 27.59 -24.35
N GLU A 648 -16.65 27.02 -24.33
CA GLU A 648 -16.36 25.81 -23.52
C GLU A 648 -16.61 26.02 -22.03
N GLY A 649 -16.29 27.21 -21.51
CA GLY A 649 -16.54 27.62 -20.13
C GLY A 649 -18.03 27.73 -19.78
N PHE A 650 -18.80 28.42 -20.63
CA PHE A 650 -20.24 28.60 -20.44
C PHE A 650 -21.01 27.27 -20.54
N LEU A 651 -20.53 26.35 -21.40
CA LEU A 651 -21.09 25.01 -21.59
C LEU A 651 -20.50 23.95 -20.62
N HIS A 652 -19.64 24.36 -19.67
CA HIS A 652 -19.04 23.43 -18.73
C HIS A 652 -20.06 22.93 -17.70
N GLN A 653 -20.32 21.62 -17.69
CA GLN A 653 -21.26 20.93 -16.80
C GLN A 653 -22.68 21.53 -16.73
N SER A 654 -23.09 22.31 -17.73
CA SER A 654 -24.35 23.05 -17.70
C SER A 654 -25.46 22.38 -18.53
N THR A 655 -26.65 22.24 -17.92
CA THR A 655 -27.91 21.97 -18.64
C THR A 655 -28.58 23.26 -19.12
N GLY A 656 -28.07 24.42 -18.68
CA GLY A 656 -28.64 25.74 -18.90
C GLY A 656 -28.43 26.37 -20.27
N PHE A 657 -28.35 25.61 -21.38
CA PHE A 657 -28.32 26.24 -22.72
C PHE A 657 -29.55 27.12 -22.97
N TYR A 658 -30.67 26.89 -22.29
CA TYR A 658 -31.83 27.78 -22.34
C TYR A 658 -31.59 29.22 -21.83
N LEU A 659 -30.42 29.50 -21.23
CA LEU A 659 -29.95 30.84 -20.86
C LEU A 659 -29.35 31.60 -22.06
N PHE A 660 -28.93 30.91 -23.13
CA PHE A 660 -28.63 31.55 -24.42
C PHE A 660 -29.92 32.16 -25.00
N GLN A 661 -29.91 33.48 -25.18
CA GLN A 661 -30.99 34.20 -25.87
C GLN A 661 -30.97 33.92 -27.37
N GLU A 662 -32.08 34.16 -28.08
CA GLU A 662 -32.15 33.93 -29.54
C GLU A 662 -31.10 34.78 -30.29
N ASN A 663 -30.94 36.05 -29.90
CA ASN A 663 -29.89 36.95 -30.40
C ASN A 663 -28.46 36.40 -30.17
N ALA A 664 -28.25 35.61 -29.11
CA ALA A 664 -26.94 35.05 -28.78
C ALA A 664 -26.57 33.88 -29.71
N LEU A 665 -27.55 33.09 -30.15
CA LEU A 665 -27.38 32.10 -31.24
C LEU A 665 -27.12 32.79 -32.57
N GLU A 666 -27.76 33.92 -32.85
CA GLU A 666 -27.55 34.67 -34.09
C GLU A 666 -26.16 35.30 -34.13
N ASN A 667 -25.70 35.93 -33.05
CA ASN A 667 -24.32 36.42 -32.90
C ASN A 667 -23.30 35.30 -33.08
N MET A 668 -23.52 34.14 -32.44
CA MET A 668 -22.65 32.97 -32.61
C MET A 668 -22.64 32.48 -34.08
N GLN A 669 -23.80 32.43 -34.76
CA GLN A 669 -23.86 32.06 -36.19
C GLN A 669 -23.07 33.07 -37.04
N HIS A 670 -23.20 34.38 -36.78
CA HIS A 670 -22.50 35.42 -37.52
C HIS A 670 -20.98 35.37 -37.29
N TRP A 671 -20.53 35.08 -36.06
CA TRP A 671 -19.11 34.85 -35.74
C TRP A 671 -18.56 33.65 -36.50
N ILE A 672 -19.17 32.46 -36.39
CA ILE A 672 -18.67 31.26 -37.10
C ILE A 672 -18.70 31.47 -38.62
N SER A 673 -19.71 32.18 -39.15
CA SER A 673 -19.82 32.47 -40.59
C SER A 673 -18.83 33.52 -41.11
N ALA A 674 -18.19 34.28 -40.22
CA ALA A 674 -17.12 35.20 -40.56
C ALA A 674 -15.73 34.54 -40.64
N LEU A 675 -15.53 33.41 -39.95
CA LEU A 675 -14.22 32.72 -39.86
C LEU A 675 -13.73 32.24 -41.23
N GLU A 676 -12.41 32.28 -41.43
CA GLU A 676 -11.73 31.62 -42.53
C GLU A 676 -11.58 30.11 -42.30
N GLU A 677 -11.24 29.36 -43.36
CA GLU A 677 -11.24 27.88 -43.27
C GLU A 677 -10.16 27.38 -42.30
N GLN A 678 -8.99 28.03 -42.24
CA GLN A 678 -7.94 27.67 -41.29
C GLN A 678 -8.37 27.98 -39.84
N GLU A 679 -8.80 29.21 -39.56
CA GLU A 679 -9.29 29.64 -38.26
C GLU A 679 -10.41 28.73 -37.73
N PHE A 680 -11.36 28.38 -38.60
CA PHE A 680 -12.45 27.46 -38.26
C PHE A 680 -11.94 26.04 -37.95
N ARG A 681 -10.94 25.53 -38.69
CA ARG A 681 -10.30 24.23 -38.40
C ARG A 681 -9.56 24.24 -37.06
N GLU A 682 -8.99 25.37 -36.64
CA GLU A 682 -8.26 25.52 -35.38
C GLU A 682 -9.21 25.47 -34.16
N VAL A 683 -10.38 26.13 -34.21
CA VAL A 683 -11.35 26.08 -33.09
C VAL A 683 -12.36 24.92 -33.14
N LEU A 684 -12.50 24.24 -34.29
CA LEU A 684 -13.42 23.11 -34.45
C LEU A 684 -13.30 22.01 -33.39
N PRO A 685 -12.10 21.62 -32.90
CA PRO A 685 -11.97 20.60 -31.84
C PRO A 685 -12.57 21.06 -30.50
N VAL A 686 -12.32 22.31 -30.11
CA VAL A 686 -12.85 22.90 -28.88
C VAL A 686 -14.38 22.97 -28.96
N LEU A 687 -14.93 23.59 -30.00
CA LEU A 687 -16.38 23.67 -30.22
C LEU A 687 -17.04 22.28 -30.25
N ARG A 688 -16.40 21.29 -30.88
CA ARG A 688 -16.90 19.90 -30.92
C ARG A 688 -16.93 19.26 -29.53
N ARG A 689 -15.96 19.56 -28.66
CA ARG A 689 -15.91 19.09 -27.27
C ARG A 689 -17.01 19.76 -26.44
N SER A 690 -17.12 21.09 -26.48
CA SER A 690 -18.11 21.89 -25.73
C SER A 690 -19.57 21.53 -26.03
N PHE A 691 -19.92 21.36 -27.31
CA PHE A 691 -21.26 20.91 -27.72
C PHE A 691 -21.44 19.38 -27.59
N GLY A 692 -20.34 18.63 -27.50
CA GLY A 692 -20.31 17.19 -27.31
C GLY A 692 -20.59 16.73 -25.88
N SER A 693 -20.40 17.60 -24.87
CA SER A 693 -20.69 17.33 -23.45
C SER A 693 -22.15 17.59 -23.04
N LEU A 694 -22.93 18.33 -23.84
CA LEU A 694 -24.35 18.64 -23.55
C LEU A 694 -25.26 17.40 -23.62
N GLN A 695 -26.38 17.40 -22.92
CA GLN A 695 -27.34 16.29 -22.98
C GLN A 695 -28.02 16.19 -24.35
N MET A 696 -28.47 14.98 -24.72
CA MET A 696 -29.09 14.74 -26.03
C MET A 696 -30.35 15.60 -26.25
N THR A 697 -31.14 15.78 -25.20
CA THR A 697 -32.31 16.67 -25.11
C THR A 697 -31.98 18.13 -25.44
N GLU A 698 -30.84 18.64 -24.93
CA GLU A 698 -30.34 19.99 -25.19
C GLU A 698 -29.83 20.13 -26.62
N ARG A 699 -29.04 19.18 -27.12
CA ARG A 699 -28.57 19.17 -28.52
C ARG A 699 -29.73 19.22 -29.50
N GLN A 700 -30.81 18.47 -29.24
CA GLN A 700 -32.05 18.55 -30.02
C GLN A 700 -32.77 19.90 -29.88
N ARG A 701 -32.73 20.56 -28.72
CA ARG A 701 -33.35 21.86 -28.48
C ARG A 701 -32.60 22.97 -29.22
N ILE A 702 -31.27 22.97 -29.15
CA ILE A 702 -30.36 23.84 -29.91
C ILE A 702 -30.64 23.70 -31.41
N LEU A 703 -30.61 22.46 -31.92
CA LEU A 703 -30.91 22.17 -33.32
C LEU A 703 -32.29 22.68 -33.73
N ARG A 704 -33.32 22.47 -32.90
CA ARG A 704 -34.68 22.98 -33.13
C ARG A 704 -34.74 24.51 -33.18
N MET A 705 -34.03 25.23 -32.30
CA MET A 705 -33.96 26.70 -32.32
C MET A 705 -33.27 27.21 -33.59
N ILE A 706 -32.12 26.67 -33.96
CA ILE A 706 -31.40 27.03 -35.20
C ILE A 706 -32.29 26.79 -36.44
N THR A 707 -33.07 25.71 -36.48
CA THR A 707 -34.01 25.46 -37.59
C THR A 707 -35.26 26.35 -37.58
N ARG A 708 -35.61 27.00 -36.45
CA ARG A 708 -36.76 27.92 -36.37
C ARG A 708 -36.45 29.28 -36.97
N ASN A 709 -35.37 29.96 -36.54
CA ASN A 709 -35.04 31.31 -37.00
C ASN A 709 -34.67 31.39 -38.50
N THR A 710 -34.47 30.24 -39.16
CA THR A 710 -33.97 30.19 -40.55
C THR A 710 -34.98 29.66 -41.57
N GLY A 711 -36.26 29.53 -41.18
CA GLY A 711 -37.43 29.53 -42.09
C GLY A 711 -37.57 28.36 -43.07
N LYS A 712 -36.64 27.40 -43.09
CA LYS A 712 -36.63 26.27 -44.02
C LYS A 712 -36.62 24.94 -43.27
N LYS A 713 -37.63 24.10 -43.52
CA LYS A 713 -37.60 22.67 -43.17
C LYS A 713 -36.40 22.03 -43.89
N ILE A 714 -35.41 21.58 -43.13
CA ILE A 714 -34.29 20.80 -43.69
C ILE A 714 -34.76 19.34 -43.82
N THR A 715 -35.26 18.98 -44.99
CA THR A 715 -35.31 17.57 -45.40
C THR A 715 -33.88 17.11 -45.71
N LEU A 716 -33.46 15.99 -45.13
CA LEU A 716 -32.13 15.40 -45.41
C LEU A 716 -32.07 14.90 -46.86
N GLN A 717 -31.34 15.60 -47.71
CA GLN A 717 -30.92 15.11 -49.02
C GLN A 717 -29.43 15.41 -49.27
N THR A 718 -28.76 14.45 -49.90
CA THR A 718 -27.32 14.41 -50.14
C THR A 718 -26.99 14.86 -51.57
N GLY A 719 -26.46 16.08 -51.73
CA GLY A 719 -26.04 16.62 -53.03
C GLY A 719 -25.14 17.85 -52.94
N ARG A 720 -24.26 18.00 -53.95
CA ARG A 720 -23.49 19.20 -54.33
C ARG A 720 -24.33 20.04 -55.33
N VAL A 721 -24.11 21.31 -55.71
CA VAL A 721 -23.08 22.37 -55.51
C VAL A 721 -23.78 23.72 -55.89
N LEU A 722 -23.35 24.97 -55.70
CA LEU A 722 -22.10 25.65 -55.28
C LEU A 722 -22.49 26.95 -54.53
N HIS A 723 -21.70 27.41 -53.55
CA HIS A 723 -21.71 28.77 -52.98
C HIS A 723 -22.94 29.34 -52.20
N PRO A 724 -23.87 28.53 -51.67
CA PRO A 724 -24.35 28.74 -50.29
C PRO A 724 -23.44 28.13 -49.22
N GLU A 725 -22.21 27.76 -49.60
CA GLU A 725 -21.51 26.65 -48.96
C GLU A 725 -20.86 26.96 -47.61
N ARG A 726 -20.35 28.17 -47.30
CA ARG A 726 -19.84 28.44 -45.94
C ARG A 726 -20.94 28.28 -44.89
N ASP A 727 -22.06 28.96 -45.04
CA ASP A 727 -23.20 28.89 -44.10
C ASP A 727 -23.77 27.45 -44.03
N ALA A 728 -23.85 26.74 -45.16
CA ALA A 728 -24.29 25.34 -45.21
C ALA A 728 -23.27 24.33 -44.63
N ILE A 729 -21.95 24.58 -44.76
CA ILE A 729 -20.87 23.77 -44.17
C ILE A 729 -20.85 23.98 -42.67
N ILE A 730 -21.00 25.21 -42.18
CA ILE A 730 -21.07 25.54 -40.76
C ILE A 730 -22.30 24.90 -40.12
N ARG A 731 -23.48 25.00 -40.76
CA ARG A 731 -24.70 24.28 -40.33
C ARG A 731 -24.50 22.76 -40.33
N LYS A 732 -23.85 22.19 -41.36
CA LYS A 732 -23.53 20.74 -41.42
C LYS A 732 -22.49 20.32 -40.38
N MET A 733 -21.52 21.17 -40.05
CA MET A 733 -20.52 20.94 -39.00
C MET A 733 -21.19 20.97 -37.62
N LEU A 734 -21.99 22.00 -37.31
CA LEU A 734 -22.79 22.06 -36.09
C LEU A 734 -23.73 20.85 -35.98
N GLN A 735 -24.41 20.44 -37.06
CA GLN A 735 -25.18 19.20 -37.10
C GLN A 735 -24.32 17.96 -36.82
N ARG A 736 -23.13 17.85 -37.43
CA ARG A 736 -22.20 16.69 -37.29
C ARG A 736 -21.43 16.67 -35.95
N ILE A 737 -21.47 17.78 -35.20
CA ILE A 737 -21.04 17.90 -33.81
C ILE A 737 -22.15 17.48 -32.85
N LEU A 738 -23.39 17.94 -33.12
CA LEU A 738 -24.56 17.72 -32.24
C LEU A 738 -25.23 16.34 -32.44
N THR A 739 -25.02 15.70 -33.58
CA THR A 739 -25.51 14.34 -33.88
C THR A 739 -24.56 13.29 -33.27
N PRO A 740 -25.05 12.25 -32.58
CA PRO A 740 -24.18 11.23 -32.00
C PRO A 740 -23.39 10.46 -33.07
N VAL A 741 -22.19 10.02 -32.70
CA VAL A 741 -21.56 8.88 -33.36
C VAL A 741 -22.28 7.65 -32.83
N VAL A 742 -23.00 6.96 -33.71
CA VAL A 742 -23.43 5.58 -33.47
C VAL A 742 -22.21 4.71 -33.74
N GLU A 743 -21.70 4.02 -32.72
CA GLU A 743 -20.80 2.89 -32.95
C GLU A 743 -21.57 1.85 -33.78
N PRO A 744 -20.96 1.24 -34.81
CA PRO A 744 -21.66 0.26 -35.63
C PRO A 744 -21.99 -0.95 -34.76
N ASP A 745 -23.28 -1.12 -34.44
CA ASP A 745 -23.80 -2.31 -33.76
C ASP A 745 -23.25 -3.58 -34.43
N ALA A 746 -22.83 -4.54 -33.61
CA ALA A 746 -22.28 -5.79 -34.11
C ALA A 746 -23.27 -6.48 -35.06
N VAL A 747 -22.80 -6.86 -36.25
CA VAL A 747 -23.62 -7.56 -37.25
C VAL A 747 -24.12 -8.87 -36.66
N ASN A 748 -25.41 -8.93 -36.34
CA ASN A 748 -26.10 -10.17 -36.03
C ASN A 748 -26.09 -11.07 -37.29
N PRO A 749 -25.48 -12.27 -37.27
CA PRO A 749 -25.14 -12.99 -38.50
C PRO A 749 -26.30 -13.77 -39.15
N ASP A 750 -27.51 -13.74 -38.58
CA ASP A 750 -28.70 -14.47 -39.05
C ASP A 750 -29.86 -13.51 -39.42
N ALA A 751 -29.75 -12.81 -40.57
CA ALA A 751 -30.83 -12.02 -41.19
C ALA A 751 -30.65 -11.86 -42.72
#